data_AF-A0A3N0EH23-F1
#
_entry.id   AF-A0A3N0EH23-F1
#
_cell.length_a   1.000
_cell.length_b   1.000
_cell.length_c   1.000
_cell.angle_alpha   90.00
_cell.angle_beta   90.00
_cell.angle_gamma   90.00
#
_symmetry.space_group_name_H-M   'P 1'
#
loop_
_entity.id
_entity.type
_entity.pdbx_description
1 polymer ?
#
loop_
_entity_poly.entity_id
_entity_poly.type
_entity_poly.pdbx_seq_one_letter_code
_entity_poly.pdbx_strand_id
1 'polypeptide(L)'
;MLEKEVKSTCSYCGVGCGVVVRKNARNRVEVEGDKDHPVNKGMLCSKGMNLHYVVNDTSDRLLYPEMRWSRSHPRERVSWDEALDRAAGVFRSIIEKHGPDSVGFYVSGQCLTEEYYIANKLVKGFIGTNNIDTNSRLCMSSAVVGYKKTFGEDIVPGNYEDIELADTFLIAGANPAWCHPILFRRLENHKQKNPDVKIIVVDPRKTDSAAIADLHLQILPGTDVYLYNAIGRYLLKKGYVDKNFIKNHTEGFREFREAVQAVSFSKAAEICGITIGDIKEAAMMIGRSGGFMSFWAMGLNQSIIGSEKNYALLNLSLVTGQVGKPGCGPFSLTGQPNAMGGREVGGMANLLAVHKDLANPGHREEVASFWGVEKINPEPGYTATEMIDALEDGKLKAIWIICTNPMVSLPNSKKAEAALKKARFVVVQDISGNSDTIEHADLVLPAAGWLEKEGTMTNSERRISYLPKYIHPPGEARPDVDILCDFAQRMGFGGFNYGNTPEIYEEYAQMTKGTHIDISYLNYDRLKNEGTFQWPVSEYRHPGTPRLFQDKKFYTPSQKAVFNIPKVTNPGFLQKEPDYPLVLTTGRVRDQWHTMTKTGKVARLKTHYPDPVLEINMVDAYLKGIRNGDVTEVTSKYGQVRLRAKITENIREGVVFIPMHWGKKLKSDLNRTNNLTSGIVDPISKEPDFKYTAVRINKYEKKKEKIIVIGAGAAAFRFVQNYREHNSEDEITVFSSEPDSFYNRVLLPEYITENLSWEQLQKVKEKALEKLNIDLKAGISVEKIDRNTKEVIDQNAERHPYDKLILATGSRAFAPKDAQLHLPGRFTMRNKKDADDFKAFMETTHPDPQQRHVVIVGGGLLGLELAAALREDQVNVTVVQRSSRLMERQLDITSSKLLEEDVHERGIQVYFDNEVSTVFNTEDSGELNITLKSGRILNANAIVYAIGTRPNIEIAKEAGIVCGRGVKINQHLQTSDADIFALGEIAEYKDKMFGITSAAEEQAAVLANFLAGDISSSYNGSVLMNILKFSNLDVCSVGDIQIPQNDDSYEEIVFLDLKKKYYKKCIVQHDLLVGAILMGDKNEFAEFKGLIEGKMELADKREVLLRGSGGSKPVKGKLVCSCSQVGTGNIEEAISGGCRDFTELCNQTGAGLGCGSCKSEVRELLHNSKALV
;
A
#
# COMPACT_ATOMS: atom_id res chain seq x y z
N MET A 1 10.12 -7.15 -35.94
CA MET A 1 10.47 -7.97 -34.78
C MET A 1 10.78 -7.02 -33.65
N LEU A 2 10.09 -7.07 -32.51
CA LEU A 2 10.50 -6.28 -31.34
C LEU A 2 11.88 -6.78 -30.88
N GLU A 3 12.78 -5.87 -30.53
CA GLU A 3 14.11 -6.22 -30.01
C GLU A 3 13.98 -7.16 -28.80
N LYS A 4 14.93 -8.10 -28.63
CA LYS A 4 14.95 -9.01 -27.47
C LYS A 4 15.11 -8.26 -26.14
N GLU A 5 15.64 -7.04 -26.19
CA GLU A 5 15.95 -6.19 -25.06
C GLU A 5 15.85 -4.72 -25.49
N VAL A 6 15.39 -3.84 -24.60
CA VAL A 6 15.42 -2.38 -24.81
C VAL A 6 15.93 -1.65 -23.57
N LYS A 7 16.66 -0.55 -23.77
CA LYS A 7 17.05 0.37 -22.69
C LYS A 7 15.95 1.41 -22.46
N SER A 8 15.66 1.69 -21.18
CA SER A 8 14.63 2.64 -20.76
C SER A 8 15.04 3.33 -19.46
N THR A 9 14.17 4.21 -18.94
CA THR A 9 14.37 4.91 -17.67
C THR A 9 13.23 4.61 -16.69
N CYS A 10 13.57 4.46 -15.41
CA CYS A 10 12.61 4.25 -14.32
C CYS A 10 11.62 5.42 -14.20
N SER A 11 10.32 5.12 -14.17
CA SER A 11 9.24 6.12 -14.16
C SER A 11 8.77 6.53 -12.75
N TYR A 12 9.64 6.51 -11.74
CA TYR A 12 9.29 6.85 -10.35
C TYR A 12 9.84 8.22 -9.92
N CYS A 13 10.97 8.29 -9.22
CA CYS A 13 11.49 9.57 -8.73
C CYS A 13 12.27 10.33 -9.81
N GLY A 14 12.50 11.63 -9.59
CA GLY A 14 13.24 12.52 -10.50
C GLY A 14 14.75 12.23 -10.64
N VAL A 15 15.21 11.03 -10.28
CA VAL A 15 16.61 10.60 -10.46
C VAL A 15 16.88 10.18 -11.91
N GLY A 16 15.94 9.49 -12.56
CA GLY A 16 16.15 8.98 -13.92
C GLY A 16 17.14 7.80 -13.97
N CYS A 17 16.90 6.75 -13.19
CA CYS A 17 17.73 5.53 -13.22
C CYS A 17 17.48 4.76 -14.53
N GLY A 18 18.56 4.39 -15.23
CA GLY A 18 18.49 3.55 -16.43
C GLY A 18 18.19 2.10 -16.08
N VAL A 19 17.34 1.49 -16.90
CA VAL A 19 16.93 0.10 -16.80
C VAL A 19 17.06 -0.61 -18.14
N VAL A 20 17.36 -1.89 -18.07
CA VAL A 20 17.31 -2.81 -19.18
C VAL A 20 16.04 -3.64 -19.05
N VAL A 21 15.27 -3.70 -20.12
CA VAL A 21 13.96 -4.36 -20.15
C VAL A 21 14.01 -5.51 -21.16
N ARG A 22 13.59 -6.69 -20.74
CA ARG A 22 13.52 -7.89 -21.60
C ARG A 22 12.14 -8.53 -21.52
N LYS A 23 11.79 -9.31 -22.55
CA LYS A 23 10.68 -10.27 -22.48
C LYS A 23 11.23 -11.66 -22.27
N ASN A 24 10.69 -12.37 -21.29
CA ASN A 24 11.00 -13.79 -21.12
C ASN A 24 10.21 -14.67 -22.11
N ALA A 25 10.42 -15.98 -22.04
CA ALA A 25 9.79 -16.95 -22.95
C ALA A 25 8.25 -16.91 -22.98
N ARG A 26 7.61 -16.30 -21.96
CA ARG A 26 6.16 -16.13 -21.87
C ARG A 26 5.69 -14.71 -22.14
N ASN A 27 6.50 -13.89 -22.82
CA ASN A 27 6.22 -12.48 -23.12
C ASN A 27 6.01 -11.60 -21.87
N ARG A 28 6.47 -12.01 -20.69
CA ARG A 28 6.44 -11.18 -19.48
C ARG A 28 7.65 -10.26 -19.45
N VAL A 29 7.43 -9.05 -18.95
CA VAL A 29 8.49 -8.05 -18.80
C VAL A 29 9.38 -8.44 -17.62
N GLU A 30 10.68 -8.34 -17.80
CA GLU A 30 11.69 -8.42 -16.74
C GLU A 30 12.56 -7.15 -16.79
N VAL A 31 13.05 -6.74 -15.62
CA VAL A 31 13.79 -5.48 -15.46
C VAL A 31 15.04 -5.71 -14.63
N GLU A 32 16.16 -5.20 -15.13
CA GLU A 32 17.40 -5.03 -14.37
C GLU A 32 17.97 -3.62 -14.52
N GLY A 33 18.95 -3.24 -13.70
CA GLY A 33 19.59 -1.94 -13.81
C GLY A 33 20.58 -1.89 -14.98
N ASP A 34 20.52 -0.82 -15.77
CA ASP A 34 21.51 -0.60 -16.85
C ASP A 34 22.87 -0.23 -16.24
N LYS A 35 23.85 -1.12 -16.40
CA LYS A 35 25.21 -0.96 -15.88
C LYS A 35 25.96 0.21 -16.53
N ASP A 36 25.60 0.54 -17.77
CA ASP A 36 26.26 1.61 -18.55
C ASP A 36 25.61 2.98 -18.31
N HIS A 37 24.43 3.03 -17.67
CA HIS A 37 23.71 4.28 -17.51
C HIS A 37 24.37 5.19 -16.46
N PRO A 38 24.68 6.46 -16.80
CA PRO A 38 25.56 7.33 -16.00
C PRO A 38 24.99 7.67 -14.62
N VAL A 39 23.67 7.70 -14.50
CA VAL A 39 22.98 8.09 -13.26
C VAL A 39 23.15 7.03 -12.16
N ASN A 40 22.83 5.77 -12.46
CA ASN A 40 22.67 4.70 -11.47
C ASN A 40 23.69 3.59 -11.58
N LYS A 41 24.43 3.46 -12.69
CA LYS A 41 25.53 2.50 -12.85
C LYS A 41 25.11 1.07 -12.47
N GLY A 42 23.94 0.64 -12.95
CA GLY A 42 23.36 -0.68 -12.65
C GLY A 42 22.60 -0.81 -11.33
N MET A 43 22.67 0.19 -10.43
CA MET A 43 21.95 0.14 -9.16
C MET A 43 20.46 0.47 -9.35
N LEU A 44 19.58 -0.23 -8.61
CA LEU A 44 18.15 0.09 -8.52
C LEU A 44 17.69 0.08 -7.06
N CYS A 45 16.72 0.92 -6.72
CA CYS A 45 16.06 0.87 -5.42
C CYS A 45 14.95 -0.19 -5.42
N SER A 46 14.35 -0.47 -4.25
CA SER A 46 13.23 -1.43 -4.11
C SER A 46 12.12 -1.20 -5.15
N LYS A 47 11.70 0.05 -5.36
CA LYS A 47 10.69 0.41 -6.36
C LYS A 47 11.16 0.09 -7.80
N GLY A 48 12.40 0.45 -8.14
CA GLY A 48 12.97 0.23 -9.47
C GLY A 48 13.12 -1.25 -9.82
N MET A 49 13.61 -2.06 -8.88
CA MET A 49 13.77 -3.52 -9.07
C MET A 49 12.43 -4.23 -9.31
N ASN A 50 11.33 -3.70 -8.75
CA ASN A 50 9.99 -4.29 -8.85
C ASN A 50 9.11 -3.64 -9.94
N LEU A 51 9.67 -2.83 -10.85
CA LEU A 51 8.92 -2.20 -11.94
C LEU A 51 8.17 -3.23 -12.81
N HIS A 52 8.79 -4.38 -13.07
CA HIS A 52 8.20 -5.42 -13.90
C HIS A 52 6.90 -5.99 -13.31
N TYR A 53 6.79 -6.15 -11.98
CA TYR A 53 5.53 -6.57 -11.35
C TYR A 53 4.41 -5.57 -11.59
N VAL A 54 4.71 -4.27 -11.57
CA VAL A 54 3.72 -3.21 -11.80
C VAL A 54 3.18 -3.23 -13.24
N VAL A 55 4.05 -3.53 -14.21
CA VAL A 55 3.67 -3.59 -15.63
C VAL A 55 2.95 -4.90 -15.96
N ASN A 56 3.43 -6.02 -15.41
CA ASN A 56 2.85 -7.34 -15.66
C ASN A 56 1.49 -7.54 -14.99
N ASP A 57 1.22 -6.86 -13.86
CA ASP A 57 -0.09 -6.86 -13.21
C ASP A 57 -1.02 -5.82 -13.83
N THR A 58 -1.98 -6.29 -14.63
CA THR A 58 -3.00 -5.47 -15.29
C THR A 58 -4.36 -5.50 -14.61
N SER A 59 -4.46 -6.07 -13.40
CA SER A 59 -5.74 -6.30 -12.71
C SER A 59 -6.54 -5.03 -12.39
N ASP A 60 -5.85 -3.89 -12.29
CA ASP A 60 -6.42 -2.59 -11.99
C ASP A 60 -6.44 -1.63 -13.18
N ARG A 61 -6.08 -2.08 -14.39
CA ARG A 61 -5.95 -1.19 -15.55
C ARG A 61 -7.31 -0.74 -16.06
N LEU A 62 -7.42 0.55 -16.39
CA LEU A 62 -8.51 1.07 -17.19
C LEU A 62 -8.34 0.58 -18.64
N LEU A 63 -9.39 -0.06 -19.17
CA LEU A 63 -9.34 -0.73 -20.48
C LEU A 63 -10.10 0.00 -21.58
N TYR A 64 -11.16 0.73 -21.22
CA TYR A 64 -12.07 1.37 -22.17
C TYR A 64 -12.48 2.76 -21.64
N PRO A 65 -12.84 3.70 -22.52
CA PRO A 65 -13.50 4.93 -22.09
C PRO A 65 -14.79 4.62 -21.32
N GLU A 66 -15.01 5.31 -20.21
CA GLU A 66 -16.25 5.22 -19.42
C GLU A 66 -16.86 6.60 -19.24
N MET A 67 -18.18 6.71 -19.36
CA MET A 67 -18.87 8.00 -19.27
C MET A 67 -20.14 7.92 -18.44
N ARG A 68 -20.47 9.01 -17.75
CA ARG A 68 -21.80 9.25 -17.16
C ARG A 68 -22.62 10.13 -18.09
N TRP A 69 -23.83 9.71 -18.42
CA TRP A 69 -24.80 10.56 -19.13
C TRP A 69 -25.35 11.69 -18.25
N SER A 70 -25.42 11.45 -16.94
CA SER A 70 -25.80 12.40 -15.89
C SER A 70 -25.10 12.01 -14.59
N ARG A 71 -24.89 12.96 -13.66
CA ARG A 71 -24.24 12.70 -12.36
C ARG A 71 -24.95 11.64 -11.52
N SER A 72 -26.26 11.45 -11.71
CA SER A 72 -27.06 10.42 -11.05
C SER A 72 -26.96 9.03 -11.71
N HIS A 73 -26.42 8.93 -12.93
CA HIS A 73 -26.32 7.67 -13.66
C HIS A 73 -24.98 6.96 -13.34
N PRO A 74 -24.95 5.62 -13.40
CA PRO A 74 -23.70 4.87 -13.36
C PRO A 74 -22.79 5.27 -14.54
N ARG A 75 -21.49 4.99 -14.41
CA ARG A 75 -20.57 5.04 -15.55
C ARG A 75 -20.80 3.82 -16.44
N GLU A 76 -20.80 4.03 -17.74
CA GLU A 76 -20.95 2.98 -18.74
C GLU A 76 -19.79 3.05 -19.73
N ARG A 77 -19.38 1.90 -20.27
CA ARG A 77 -18.40 1.84 -21.36
C ARG A 77 -18.96 2.56 -22.58
N VAL A 78 -18.14 3.38 -23.22
CA VAL A 78 -18.46 4.06 -24.48
C VAL A 78 -17.30 3.93 -25.47
N SER A 79 -17.54 4.23 -26.74
CA SER A 79 -16.47 4.29 -27.73
C SER A 79 -15.59 5.53 -27.53
N TRP A 80 -14.37 5.49 -28.08
CA TRP A 80 -13.48 6.65 -28.08
C TRP A 80 -14.08 7.85 -28.83
N ASP A 81 -14.81 7.61 -29.92
CA ASP A 81 -15.45 8.68 -30.70
C ASP A 81 -16.52 9.38 -29.87
N GLU A 82 -17.42 8.63 -29.25
CA GLU A 82 -18.46 9.19 -28.37
C GLU A 82 -17.86 9.95 -27.18
N ALA A 83 -16.81 9.38 -26.56
CA ALA A 83 -16.12 10.00 -25.43
C ALA A 83 -15.51 11.36 -25.80
N LEU A 84 -14.76 11.43 -26.89
CA LEU A 84 -14.04 12.64 -27.29
C LEU A 84 -14.95 13.66 -27.98
N ASP A 85 -15.97 13.23 -28.74
CA ASP A 85 -17.02 14.12 -29.25
C ASP A 85 -17.78 14.79 -28.12
N ARG A 86 -18.12 14.03 -27.08
CA ARG A 86 -18.76 14.58 -25.89
C ARG A 86 -17.84 15.56 -25.18
N ALA A 87 -16.58 15.19 -24.94
CA ALA A 87 -15.62 16.08 -24.29
C ALA A 87 -15.47 17.39 -25.06
N ALA A 88 -15.21 17.33 -26.37
CA ALA A 88 -15.04 18.51 -27.21
C ALA A 88 -16.31 19.36 -27.26
N GLY A 89 -17.49 18.74 -27.41
CA GLY A 89 -18.78 19.43 -27.39
C GLY A 89 -19.05 20.16 -26.07
N VAL A 90 -18.76 19.53 -24.92
CA VAL A 90 -18.96 20.14 -23.60
C VAL A 90 -17.95 21.27 -23.36
N PHE A 91 -16.67 21.08 -23.68
CA PHE A 91 -15.65 22.12 -23.54
C PHE A 91 -15.98 23.33 -24.41
N ARG A 92 -16.30 23.13 -25.69
CA ARG A 92 -16.71 24.19 -26.61
C ARG A 92 -17.91 24.97 -26.07
N SER A 93 -18.97 24.28 -25.65
CA SER A 93 -20.17 24.93 -25.09
C SER A 93 -19.87 25.74 -23.81
N ILE A 94 -19.00 25.24 -22.94
CA ILE A 94 -18.59 25.94 -21.72
C ILE A 94 -17.77 27.18 -22.06
N ILE A 95 -16.80 27.07 -22.97
CA ILE A 95 -15.93 28.16 -23.42
C ILE A 95 -16.75 29.24 -24.11
N GLU A 96 -17.65 28.88 -25.03
CA GLU A 96 -18.54 29.84 -25.72
C GLU A 96 -19.41 30.64 -24.75
N LYS A 97 -19.88 29.99 -23.67
CA LYS A 97 -20.80 30.61 -22.71
C LYS A 97 -20.12 31.40 -21.58
N HIS A 98 -18.95 30.96 -21.12
CA HIS A 98 -18.29 31.47 -19.91
C HIS A 98 -16.86 31.97 -20.16
N GLY A 99 -16.36 31.90 -21.39
CA GLY A 99 -14.99 32.25 -21.76
C GLY A 99 -13.99 31.11 -21.53
N PRO A 100 -12.76 31.25 -22.06
CA PRO A 100 -11.74 30.19 -22.03
C PRO A 100 -11.25 29.88 -20.61
N ASP A 101 -11.23 30.86 -19.70
CA ASP A 101 -10.81 30.66 -18.30
C ASP A 101 -11.80 29.86 -17.45
N SER A 102 -12.91 29.42 -18.05
CA SER A 102 -13.89 28.53 -17.41
C SER A 102 -13.54 27.04 -17.53
N VAL A 103 -12.45 26.68 -18.21
CA VAL A 103 -11.93 25.30 -18.29
C VAL A 103 -10.46 25.25 -17.82
N GLY A 104 -10.00 24.08 -17.38
CA GLY A 104 -8.60 23.92 -16.94
C GLY A 104 -8.09 22.49 -16.95
N PHE A 105 -6.76 22.35 -16.98
CA PHE A 105 -6.04 21.08 -17.06
C PHE A 105 -5.12 20.92 -15.86
N TYR A 106 -5.33 19.87 -15.07
CA TYR A 106 -4.45 19.51 -13.96
C TYR A 106 -3.63 18.26 -14.32
N VAL A 107 -2.38 18.49 -14.69
CA VAL A 107 -1.47 17.47 -15.23
C VAL A 107 -0.40 17.06 -14.22
N SER A 108 0.56 16.24 -14.63
CA SER A 108 1.44 15.51 -13.71
C SER A 108 2.86 15.41 -14.22
N GLY A 109 3.85 15.55 -13.32
CA GLY A 109 5.28 15.29 -13.61
C GLY A 109 5.58 13.83 -13.98
N GLN A 110 4.56 13.00 -14.16
CA GLN A 110 4.63 11.66 -14.73
C GLN A 110 4.41 11.64 -16.25
N CYS A 111 3.87 12.72 -16.83
CA CYS A 111 3.72 12.86 -18.28
C CYS A 111 5.08 12.91 -18.96
N LEU A 112 5.16 12.39 -20.18
CA LEU A 112 6.33 12.54 -21.07
C LEU A 112 6.41 13.98 -21.56
N THR A 113 7.59 14.42 -21.99
CA THR A 113 7.83 15.82 -22.39
C THR A 113 6.94 16.21 -23.57
N GLU A 114 6.68 15.29 -24.49
CA GLU A 114 5.83 15.49 -25.67
C GLU A 114 4.35 15.67 -25.27
N GLU A 115 3.88 14.89 -24.29
CA GLU A 115 2.53 15.01 -23.73
C GLU A 115 2.33 16.36 -23.06
N TYR A 116 3.34 16.77 -22.31
CA TYR A 116 3.43 18.05 -21.65
C TYR A 116 3.40 19.21 -22.64
N TYR A 117 4.17 19.09 -23.73
CA TYR A 117 4.23 20.08 -24.80
C TYR A 117 2.87 20.24 -25.49
N ILE A 118 2.23 19.14 -25.89
CA ILE A 118 0.92 19.17 -26.53
C ILE A 118 -0.15 19.75 -25.60
N ALA A 119 -0.17 19.34 -24.32
CA ALA A 119 -1.10 19.89 -23.35
C ALA A 119 -0.92 21.41 -23.19
N ASN A 120 0.33 21.89 -23.10
CA ASN A 120 0.60 23.32 -22.95
C ASN A 120 0.23 24.12 -24.21
N LYS A 121 0.62 23.62 -25.40
CA LYS A 121 0.28 24.21 -26.71
C LYS A 121 -1.23 24.32 -26.87
N LEU A 122 -1.97 23.25 -26.61
CA LEU A 122 -3.43 23.21 -26.67
C LEU A 122 -4.07 24.25 -25.73
N VAL A 123 -3.69 24.25 -24.45
CA VAL A 123 -4.36 25.07 -23.45
C VAL A 123 -4.06 26.56 -23.65
N LYS A 124 -2.78 26.93 -23.77
CA LYS A 124 -2.38 28.35 -23.84
C LYS A 124 -2.54 28.95 -25.23
N GLY A 125 -2.20 28.17 -26.26
CA GLY A 125 -2.25 28.62 -27.65
C GLY A 125 -3.65 28.61 -28.24
N PHE A 126 -4.37 27.50 -28.11
CA PHE A 126 -5.59 27.27 -28.90
C PHE A 126 -6.88 27.46 -28.11
N ILE A 127 -6.96 26.95 -26.88
CA ILE A 127 -8.09 27.27 -25.98
C ILE A 127 -8.00 28.74 -25.55
N GLY A 128 -6.79 29.28 -25.41
CA GLY A 128 -6.55 30.68 -25.06
C GLY A 128 -6.64 30.98 -23.57
N THR A 129 -6.46 29.97 -22.71
CA THR A 129 -6.39 30.14 -21.26
C THR A 129 -5.03 29.69 -20.73
N ASN A 130 -4.56 30.29 -19.65
CA ASN A 130 -3.37 29.81 -18.94
C ASN A 130 -3.69 28.80 -17.83
N ASN A 131 -4.93 28.31 -17.74
CA ASN A 131 -5.40 27.33 -16.75
C ASN A 131 -4.87 25.91 -17.02
N ILE A 132 -3.56 25.75 -17.01
CA ILE A 132 -2.85 24.47 -16.93
C ILE A 132 -1.89 24.53 -15.76
N ASP A 133 -1.96 23.58 -14.84
CA ASP A 133 -0.96 23.46 -13.79
C ASP A 133 -0.65 21.99 -13.50
N THR A 134 0.45 21.76 -12.80
CA THR A 134 0.94 20.41 -12.55
C THR A 134 1.09 20.16 -11.06
N ASN A 135 1.13 18.89 -10.64
CA ASN A 135 1.54 18.54 -9.28
C ASN A 135 2.96 19.02 -8.90
N SER A 136 3.80 19.46 -9.85
CA SER A 136 5.05 20.17 -9.56
C SER A 136 4.79 21.47 -8.80
N ARG A 137 3.59 22.07 -8.95
CA ARG A 137 3.10 23.17 -8.12
C ARG A 137 3.30 22.87 -6.64
N LEU A 138 2.93 21.65 -6.26
CA LEU A 138 2.88 21.14 -4.90
C LEU A 138 4.26 20.67 -4.38
N CYS A 139 5.32 20.77 -5.18
CA CYS A 139 6.57 20.05 -4.95
C CYS A 139 7.83 20.91 -5.10
N MET A 140 7.96 21.66 -6.20
CA MET A 140 9.23 22.31 -6.56
C MET A 140 9.11 23.81 -6.81
N SER A 141 7.91 24.40 -6.74
CA SER A 141 7.70 25.79 -7.17
C SER A 141 8.55 26.79 -6.40
N SER A 142 8.77 26.55 -5.11
CA SER A 142 9.64 27.39 -4.29
C SER A 142 11.11 27.33 -4.73
N ALA A 143 11.59 26.15 -5.14
CA ALA A 143 12.93 25.98 -5.68
C ALA A 143 13.09 26.68 -7.04
N VAL A 144 12.07 26.58 -7.90
CA VAL A 144 12.00 27.29 -9.19
C VAL A 144 12.12 28.80 -8.98
N VAL A 145 11.37 29.35 -8.02
CA VAL A 145 11.47 30.77 -7.65
C VAL A 145 12.88 31.12 -7.16
N GLY A 146 13.47 30.28 -6.30
CA GLY A 146 14.83 30.42 -5.81
C GLY A 146 15.87 30.50 -6.94
N TYR A 147 15.85 29.54 -7.86
CA TYR A 147 16.74 29.52 -9.02
C TYR A 147 16.52 30.72 -9.94
N LYS A 148 15.27 31.01 -10.34
CA LYS A 148 14.96 32.14 -11.23
C LYS A 148 15.45 33.47 -10.66
N LYS A 149 15.23 33.71 -9.36
CA LYS A 149 15.66 34.95 -8.70
C LYS A 149 17.16 35.05 -8.49
N THR A 150 17.86 33.93 -8.39
CA THR A 150 19.29 33.89 -8.06
C THR A 150 20.16 33.84 -9.32
N PHE A 151 19.76 33.05 -10.31
CA PHE A 151 20.53 32.75 -11.52
C PHE A 151 19.89 33.27 -12.81
N GLY A 152 18.67 33.82 -12.75
CA GLY A 152 17.94 34.41 -13.89
C GLY A 152 16.84 33.52 -14.45
N GLU A 153 17.00 32.20 -14.37
CA GLU A 153 16.06 31.20 -14.88
C GLU A 153 15.96 29.98 -13.94
N ASP A 154 14.99 29.08 -14.20
CA ASP A 154 14.85 27.81 -13.47
C ASP A 154 15.94 26.81 -13.86
N ILE A 155 17.13 26.97 -13.29
CA ILE A 155 18.31 26.22 -13.72
C ILE A 155 19.04 25.62 -12.54
N VAL A 156 19.23 24.30 -12.60
CA VAL A 156 20.09 23.54 -11.70
C VAL A 156 21.53 23.67 -12.19
N PRO A 157 22.49 24.23 -11.41
CA PRO A 157 23.86 24.47 -11.92
C PRO A 157 24.75 23.21 -12.02
N GLY A 158 24.62 22.29 -11.06
CA GLY A 158 25.48 21.11 -10.92
C GLY A 158 24.92 19.85 -11.56
N ASN A 159 25.63 18.72 -11.40
CA ASN A 159 25.20 17.39 -11.84
C ASN A 159 25.40 16.32 -10.75
N TYR A 160 25.05 15.07 -11.04
CA TYR A 160 25.23 13.98 -10.08
C TYR A 160 26.68 13.55 -9.88
N GLU A 161 27.58 13.78 -10.86
CA GLU A 161 29.02 13.50 -10.69
C GLU A 161 29.69 14.40 -9.65
N ASP A 162 29.08 15.55 -9.35
CA ASP A 162 29.54 16.41 -8.27
C ASP A 162 29.47 15.73 -6.89
N ILE A 163 28.63 14.69 -6.72
CA ILE A 163 28.57 13.90 -5.48
C ILE A 163 29.93 13.27 -5.18
N GLU A 164 30.62 12.75 -6.18
CA GLU A 164 31.92 12.10 -5.97
C GLU A 164 33.09 13.10 -5.84
N LEU A 165 32.84 14.40 -6.03
CA LEU A 165 33.85 15.45 -6.00
C LEU A 165 33.73 16.37 -4.77
N ALA A 166 32.55 16.44 -4.17
CA ALA A 166 32.29 17.29 -3.02
C ALA A 166 32.90 16.69 -1.73
N ASP A 167 33.28 17.55 -0.79
CA ASP A 167 33.76 17.15 0.53
C ASP A 167 32.79 17.52 1.66
N THR A 168 31.76 18.32 1.37
CA THR A 168 30.76 18.74 2.37
C THR A 168 29.37 18.79 1.76
N PHE A 169 28.40 18.18 2.44
CA PHE A 169 27.01 18.08 2.03
C PHE A 169 26.10 18.69 3.08
N LEU A 170 25.18 19.55 2.64
CA LEU A 170 24.04 20.01 3.45
C LEU A 170 22.75 19.43 2.90
N ILE A 171 22.16 18.47 3.60
CA ILE A 171 20.85 17.88 3.26
C ILE A 171 19.78 18.62 4.07
N ALA A 172 19.02 19.48 3.40
CA ALA A 172 18.07 20.41 3.99
C ALA A 172 16.62 20.02 3.68
N GLY A 173 15.85 19.61 4.70
CA GLY A 173 14.44 19.26 4.54
C GLY A 173 14.22 18.14 3.52
N ALA A 174 15.11 17.15 3.50
CA ALA A 174 15.10 16.05 2.53
C ALA A 174 15.52 14.73 3.17
N ASN A 175 14.93 13.64 2.70
CA ASN A 175 15.31 12.27 3.06
C ASN A 175 15.73 11.48 1.79
N PRO A 176 16.88 11.80 1.17
CA PRO A 176 17.34 11.14 -0.04
C PRO A 176 17.53 9.63 0.15
N ALA A 177 17.81 9.12 1.35
CA ALA A 177 17.88 7.68 1.62
C ALA A 177 16.62 6.92 1.20
N TRP A 178 15.43 7.55 1.31
CA TRP A 178 14.15 6.93 0.94
C TRP A 178 13.58 7.49 -0.37
N CYS A 179 13.68 8.80 -0.58
CA CYS A 179 13.07 9.48 -1.72
C CYS A 179 13.94 9.42 -2.98
N HIS A 180 15.26 9.38 -2.83
CA HIS A 180 16.24 9.36 -3.92
C HIS A 180 17.37 8.34 -3.66
N PRO A 181 17.06 7.06 -3.40
CA PRO A 181 18.00 6.14 -2.76
C PRO A 181 19.31 5.93 -3.54
N ILE A 182 19.26 6.03 -4.87
CA ILE A 182 20.45 5.89 -5.71
C ILE A 182 21.43 7.06 -5.53
N LEU A 183 20.93 8.29 -5.40
CA LEU A 183 21.79 9.45 -5.13
C LEU A 183 22.38 9.36 -3.72
N PHE A 184 21.58 8.94 -2.74
CA PHE A 184 22.07 8.71 -1.39
C PHE A 184 23.11 7.58 -1.35
N ARG A 185 22.91 6.49 -2.10
CA ARG A 185 23.87 5.39 -2.17
C ARG A 185 25.21 5.83 -2.78
N ARG A 186 25.19 6.75 -3.75
CA ARG A 186 26.41 7.37 -4.29
C ARG A 186 27.12 8.19 -3.21
N LEU A 187 26.37 8.98 -2.43
CA LEU A 187 26.92 9.72 -1.28
C LEU A 187 27.49 8.80 -0.20
N GLU A 188 26.79 7.73 0.17
CA GLU A 188 27.26 6.71 1.12
C GLU A 188 28.59 6.10 0.66
N ASN A 189 28.64 5.65 -0.60
CA ASN A 189 29.84 5.07 -1.19
C ASN A 189 31.00 6.08 -1.22
N HIS A 190 30.70 7.36 -1.47
CA HIS A 190 31.70 8.42 -1.46
C HIS A 190 32.25 8.68 -0.05
N LYS A 191 31.39 8.84 0.96
CA LYS A 191 31.77 8.99 2.38
C LYS A 191 32.54 7.77 2.90
N GLN A 192 32.15 6.56 2.48
CA GLN A 192 32.86 5.33 2.85
C GLN A 192 34.29 5.31 2.30
N LYS A 193 34.50 5.78 1.07
CA LYS A 193 35.83 5.88 0.44
C LYS A 193 36.64 7.07 0.96
N ASN A 194 35.95 8.13 1.40
CA ASN A 194 36.55 9.38 1.86
C ASN A 194 35.95 9.75 3.23
N PRO A 195 36.46 9.17 4.35
CA PRO A 195 35.88 9.35 5.68
C PRO A 195 35.76 10.81 6.15
N ASP A 196 36.60 11.69 5.61
CA ASP A 196 36.64 13.12 5.95
C ASP A 196 35.47 13.93 5.37
N VAL A 197 34.76 13.40 4.35
CA VAL A 197 33.58 14.04 3.77
C VAL A 197 32.57 14.40 4.87
N LYS A 198 32.08 15.63 4.96
CA LYS A 198 31.14 16.04 6.01
C LYS A 198 29.70 16.02 5.53
N ILE A 199 28.79 15.46 6.32
CA ILE A 199 27.36 15.43 6.04
C ILE A 199 26.60 16.14 7.17
N ILE A 200 25.92 17.22 6.82
CA ILE A 200 25.02 17.96 7.70
C ILE A 200 23.59 17.67 7.26
N VAL A 201 22.73 17.25 8.18
CA VAL A 201 21.30 17.01 7.90
C VAL A 201 20.46 17.99 8.72
N VAL A 202 19.57 18.73 8.07
CA VAL A 202 18.59 19.62 8.69
C VAL A 202 17.21 19.02 8.50
N ASP A 203 16.67 18.39 9.54
CA ASP A 203 15.35 17.74 9.51
C ASP A 203 14.81 17.60 10.94
N PRO A 204 13.55 17.98 11.25
CA PRO A 204 12.95 17.73 12.57
C PRO A 204 12.86 16.23 12.93
N ARG A 205 12.94 15.35 11.93
CA ARG A 205 12.95 13.90 12.09
C ARG A 205 14.38 13.37 11.90
N LYS A 206 14.82 12.49 12.79
CA LYS A 206 16.03 11.68 12.61
C LYS A 206 15.76 10.59 11.57
N THR A 207 15.87 10.97 10.30
CA THR A 207 15.68 10.08 9.16
C THR A 207 16.88 9.16 8.95
N ASP A 208 16.75 8.15 8.09
CA ASP A 208 17.87 7.31 7.67
C ASP A 208 19.00 8.13 7.02
N SER A 209 18.65 9.26 6.37
CA SER A 209 19.67 10.19 5.87
C SER A 209 20.48 10.83 7.00
N ALA A 210 19.87 11.07 8.17
CA ALA A 210 20.54 11.59 9.37
C ALA A 210 21.40 10.54 10.09
N ALA A 211 21.21 9.24 9.82
CA ALA A 211 21.92 8.17 10.54
C ALA A 211 23.44 8.16 10.28
N ILE A 212 23.88 8.65 9.11
CA ILE A 212 25.30 8.77 8.75
C ILE A 212 25.84 10.21 8.84
N ALA A 213 25.00 11.15 9.30
CA ALA A 213 25.37 12.57 9.34
C ALA A 213 26.44 12.82 10.42
N ASP A 214 27.44 13.62 10.08
CA ASP A 214 28.40 14.15 11.06
C ASP A 214 27.72 15.17 11.99
N LEU A 215 26.67 15.84 11.51
CA LEU A 215 25.85 16.77 12.29
C LEU A 215 24.37 16.69 11.88
N HIS A 216 23.49 16.35 12.82
CA HIS A 216 22.04 16.43 12.63
C HIS A 216 21.46 17.63 13.37
N LEU A 217 20.93 18.59 12.61
CA LEU A 217 20.24 19.77 13.09
C LEU A 217 18.74 19.50 13.14
N GLN A 218 18.27 19.03 14.30
CA GLN A 218 16.86 18.71 14.52
C GLN A 218 16.01 19.96 14.81
N ILE A 219 15.86 20.85 13.84
CA ILE A 219 15.20 22.15 14.03
C ILE A 219 13.70 22.07 14.31
N LEU A 220 13.13 23.13 14.88
CA LEU A 220 11.68 23.36 14.88
C LEU A 220 11.19 23.64 13.45
N PRO A 221 10.12 22.97 12.97
CA PRO A 221 9.60 23.16 11.61
C PRO A 221 9.30 24.64 11.29
N GLY A 222 9.72 25.11 10.12
CA GLY A 222 9.48 26.48 9.67
C GLY A 222 10.57 27.50 10.02
N THR A 223 11.60 27.11 10.76
CA THR A 223 12.64 28.03 11.28
C THR A 223 13.91 28.11 10.40
N ASP A 224 13.89 27.47 9.23
CA ASP A 224 15.03 27.31 8.32
C ASP A 224 15.75 28.62 7.96
N VAL A 225 15.00 29.71 7.71
CA VAL A 225 15.58 31.03 7.37
C VAL A 225 16.50 31.54 8.47
N TYR A 226 16.11 31.35 9.74
CA TYR A 226 16.93 31.78 10.88
C TYR A 226 18.20 30.96 11.00
N LEU A 227 18.12 29.65 10.75
CA LEU A 227 19.27 28.76 10.75
C LEU A 227 20.29 29.19 9.68
N TYR A 228 19.86 29.32 8.42
CA TYR A 228 20.78 29.64 7.33
C TYR A 228 21.34 31.06 7.43
N ASN A 229 20.55 32.04 7.90
CA ASN A 229 21.08 33.37 8.18
C ASN A 229 22.11 33.35 9.32
N ALA A 230 21.91 32.55 10.38
CA ALA A 230 22.88 32.40 11.45
C ALA A 230 24.18 31.72 10.97
N ILE A 231 24.07 30.70 10.11
CA ILE A 231 25.24 30.09 9.44
C ILE A 231 25.97 31.15 8.61
N GLY A 232 25.26 31.89 7.75
CA GLY A 232 25.81 32.97 6.94
C GLY A 232 26.51 34.05 7.77
N ARG A 233 25.92 34.45 8.91
CA ARG A 233 26.53 35.37 9.88
C ARG A 233 27.88 34.85 10.38
N TYR A 234 27.97 33.56 10.71
CA TYR A 234 29.21 32.97 11.20
C TYR A 234 30.28 32.88 10.12
N LEU A 235 29.91 32.50 8.89
CA LEU A 235 30.82 32.48 7.74
C LEU A 235 31.44 33.86 7.52
N LEU A 236 30.63 34.93 7.53
CA LEU A 236 31.12 36.31 7.45
C LEU A 236 32.06 36.67 8.61
N LYS A 237 31.68 36.31 9.85
CA LYS A 237 32.46 36.62 11.07
C LYS A 237 33.84 35.95 11.05
N LYS A 238 33.95 34.73 10.52
CA LYS A 238 35.20 33.97 10.46
C LYS A 238 36.00 34.20 9.18
N GLY A 239 35.44 34.91 8.20
CA GLY A 239 36.11 35.18 6.93
C GLY A 239 36.10 33.98 5.97
N TYR A 240 35.22 33.00 6.17
CA TYR A 240 35.03 31.84 5.30
C TYR A 240 34.18 32.19 4.07
N VAL A 241 34.54 33.26 3.37
CA VAL A 241 33.76 33.83 2.26
C VAL A 241 34.64 34.08 1.05
N ASP A 242 34.11 33.84 -0.15
CA ASP A 242 34.85 34.09 -1.39
C ASP A 242 34.69 35.55 -1.82
N LYS A 243 35.56 36.41 -1.26
CA LYS A 243 35.52 37.87 -1.51
C LYS A 243 35.65 38.23 -2.99
N ASN A 244 36.41 37.45 -3.76
CA ASN A 244 36.63 37.70 -5.18
C ASN A 244 35.38 37.32 -5.99
N PHE A 245 34.78 36.17 -5.69
CA PHE A 245 33.52 35.78 -6.30
C PHE A 245 32.41 36.79 -6.01
N ILE A 246 32.24 37.16 -4.74
CA ILE A 246 31.23 38.13 -4.30
C ILE A 246 31.39 39.46 -5.05
N LYS A 247 32.59 40.03 -5.08
CA LYS A 247 32.84 41.34 -5.70
C LYS A 247 32.55 41.32 -7.21
N ASN A 248 32.98 40.27 -7.91
CA ASN A 248 33.02 40.27 -9.38
C ASN A 248 31.79 39.63 -10.02
N HIS A 249 31.15 38.68 -9.35
CA HIS A 249 30.13 37.80 -9.95
C HIS A 249 28.80 37.80 -9.18
N THR A 250 28.64 38.67 -8.18
CA THR A 250 27.37 38.80 -7.45
C THR A 250 26.91 40.24 -7.31
N GLU A 251 25.63 40.41 -6.98
CA GLU A 251 25.00 41.67 -6.55
C GLU A 251 24.12 41.45 -5.30
N GLY A 252 23.81 42.51 -4.56
CA GLY A 252 22.97 42.43 -3.33
C GLY A 252 23.71 41.99 -2.05
N PHE A 253 25.05 41.88 -2.07
CA PHE A 253 25.82 41.40 -0.92
C PHE A 253 25.73 42.31 0.31
N ARG A 254 25.59 43.63 0.13
CA ARG A 254 25.51 44.57 1.25
C ARG A 254 24.25 44.30 2.07
N GLU A 255 23.13 44.18 1.39
CA GLU A 255 21.82 43.90 1.97
C GLU A 255 21.82 42.54 2.66
N PHE A 256 22.50 41.53 2.07
CA PHE A 256 22.70 40.23 2.70
C PHE A 256 23.49 40.32 4.00
N ARG A 257 24.61 41.05 3.98
CA ARG A 257 25.45 41.25 5.17
C ARG A 257 24.67 41.90 6.31
N GLU A 258 23.82 42.88 6.00
CA GLU A 258 22.94 43.54 6.99
C GLU A 258 21.88 42.56 7.51
N ALA A 259 21.21 41.82 6.63
CA ALA A 259 20.15 40.88 6.99
C ALA A 259 20.63 39.77 7.94
N VAL A 260 21.77 39.13 7.67
CA VAL A 260 22.31 38.07 8.55
C VAL A 260 22.81 38.61 9.90
N GLN A 261 23.00 39.92 10.01
CA GLN A 261 23.37 40.56 11.27
C GLN A 261 22.17 40.91 12.16
N ALA A 262 20.94 40.86 11.63
CA ALA A 262 19.73 41.27 12.32
C ALA A 262 19.40 40.39 13.56
N VAL A 263 19.72 39.09 13.50
CA VAL A 263 19.44 38.14 14.59
C VAL A 263 20.75 37.66 15.23
N SER A 264 20.78 37.61 16.57
CA SER A 264 21.93 37.09 17.31
C SER A 264 21.98 35.55 17.27
N PHE A 265 23.15 34.96 17.48
CA PHE A 265 23.27 33.49 17.55
C PHE A 265 22.39 32.89 18.64
N SER A 266 22.30 33.54 19.80
CA SER A 266 21.46 33.08 20.92
C SER A 266 20.00 33.03 20.50
N LYS A 267 19.51 34.10 19.87
CA LYS A 267 18.11 34.17 19.45
C LYS A 267 17.80 33.21 18.30
N ALA A 268 18.71 33.03 17.35
CA ALA A 268 18.55 32.06 16.27
C ALA A 268 18.51 30.62 16.81
N ALA A 269 19.39 30.27 17.73
CA ALA A 269 19.42 28.96 18.40
C ALA A 269 18.12 28.68 19.16
N GLU A 270 17.64 29.66 19.94
CA GLU A 270 16.35 29.60 20.65
C GLU A 270 15.19 29.37 19.67
N ILE A 271 15.09 30.17 18.61
CA ILE A 271 14.02 30.05 17.60
C ILE A 271 14.07 28.69 16.90
N CYS A 272 15.26 28.22 16.52
CA CYS A 272 15.42 26.95 15.81
C CYS A 272 15.28 25.73 16.74
N GLY A 273 15.35 25.92 18.06
CA GLY A 273 15.33 24.83 19.03
C GLY A 273 16.58 23.94 19.02
N ILE A 274 17.74 24.50 18.68
CA ILE A 274 19.05 23.82 18.60
C ILE A 274 20.12 24.60 19.38
N THR A 275 21.34 24.09 19.51
CA THR A 275 22.39 24.79 20.24
C THR A 275 23.14 25.80 19.37
N ILE A 276 23.72 26.82 20.01
CA ILE A 276 24.66 27.74 19.35
C ILE A 276 25.89 26.98 18.83
N GLY A 277 26.30 25.91 19.53
CA GLY A 277 27.42 25.05 19.13
C GLY A 277 27.16 24.43 17.77
N ASP A 278 25.99 23.83 17.57
CA ASP A 278 25.63 23.16 16.33
C ASP A 278 25.57 24.13 15.14
N ILE A 279 25.03 25.34 15.34
CA ILE A 279 25.01 26.39 14.29
C ILE A 279 26.45 26.73 13.85
N LYS A 280 27.36 26.90 14.82
CA LYS A 280 28.76 27.23 14.54
C LYS A 280 29.47 26.06 13.87
N GLU A 281 29.20 24.83 14.31
CA GLU A 281 29.79 23.61 13.75
C GLU A 281 29.39 23.44 12.28
N ALA A 282 28.09 23.56 11.97
CA ALA A 282 27.60 23.53 10.59
C ALA A 282 28.29 24.60 9.72
N ALA A 283 28.43 25.83 10.25
CA ALA A 283 29.10 26.90 9.54
C ALA A 283 30.62 26.67 9.39
N MET A 284 31.28 25.98 10.32
CA MET A 284 32.69 25.61 10.19
C MET A 284 32.91 24.52 9.16
N MET A 285 32.06 23.49 9.13
CA MET A 285 32.08 22.45 8.11
C MET A 285 31.91 23.06 6.70
N ILE A 286 30.87 23.87 6.51
CA ILE A 286 30.61 24.57 5.23
C ILE A 286 31.76 25.52 4.87
N GLY A 287 32.24 26.32 5.84
CA GLY A 287 33.25 27.34 5.59
C GLY A 287 34.65 26.82 5.28
N ARG A 288 34.96 25.56 5.65
CA ARG A 288 36.24 24.90 5.38
C ARG A 288 36.23 24.01 4.13
N SER A 289 35.05 23.82 3.54
CA SER A 289 34.83 22.95 2.39
C SER A 289 35.57 23.47 1.14
N GLY A 290 36.25 22.56 0.44
CA GLY A 290 36.74 22.77 -0.92
C GLY A 290 35.62 22.59 -1.95
N GLY A 291 34.74 21.59 -1.75
CA GLY A 291 33.57 21.32 -2.58
C GLY A 291 32.29 21.17 -1.75
N PHE A 292 31.39 22.16 -1.86
CA PHE A 292 30.17 22.24 -1.06
C PHE A 292 28.91 22.03 -1.91
N MET A 293 28.14 21.00 -1.59
CA MET A 293 26.83 20.74 -2.18
C MET A 293 25.70 20.89 -1.17
N SER A 294 24.61 21.53 -1.57
CA SER A 294 23.35 21.51 -0.81
C SER A 294 22.28 20.70 -1.56
N PHE A 295 21.70 19.73 -0.86
CA PHE A 295 20.56 18.96 -1.31
C PHE A 295 19.32 19.37 -0.53
N TRP A 296 18.27 19.79 -1.22
CA TRP A 296 17.00 20.08 -0.55
C TRP A 296 15.80 19.60 -1.34
N ALA A 297 14.68 19.47 -0.63
CA ALA A 297 13.41 19.02 -1.20
C ALA A 297 12.24 19.60 -0.40
N MET A 298 11.25 18.76 -0.09
CA MET A 298 9.92 19.15 0.35
C MET A 298 9.89 19.82 1.72
N GLY A 299 10.84 19.54 2.62
CA GLY A 299 10.92 20.19 3.93
C GLY A 299 11.18 21.69 3.84
N LEU A 300 11.83 22.14 2.76
CA LEU A 300 11.99 23.55 2.42
C LEU A 300 10.84 24.05 1.54
N ASN A 301 10.52 23.32 0.47
CA ASN A 301 9.62 23.82 -0.57
C ASN A 301 8.15 23.88 -0.13
N GLN A 302 7.64 22.86 0.57
CA GLN A 302 6.22 22.76 0.94
C GLN A 302 5.94 23.57 2.22
N SER A 303 6.03 24.89 2.12
CA SER A 303 5.90 25.86 3.20
C SER A 303 5.35 27.19 2.69
N ILE A 304 4.57 27.93 3.50
CA ILE A 304 4.07 29.26 3.11
C ILE A 304 5.16 30.34 2.96
N ILE A 305 6.40 30.04 3.34
CA ILE A 305 7.58 30.89 3.11
C ILE A 305 8.66 30.11 2.34
N GLY A 306 8.26 29.12 1.54
CA GLY A 306 9.18 28.26 0.81
C GLY A 306 10.14 29.02 -0.09
N SER A 307 9.69 30.10 -0.73
CA SER A 307 10.55 30.97 -1.56
C SER A 307 11.66 31.61 -0.72
N GLU A 308 11.31 32.12 0.47
CA GLU A 308 12.24 32.78 1.40
C GLU A 308 13.29 31.80 1.95
N LYS A 309 12.89 30.56 2.24
CA LYS A 309 13.80 29.48 2.67
C LYS A 309 14.81 29.14 1.57
N ASN A 310 14.36 29.06 0.32
CA ASN A 310 15.23 28.81 -0.82
C ASN A 310 16.27 29.93 -1.00
N TYR A 311 15.87 31.21 -0.87
CA TYR A 311 16.83 32.33 -0.90
C TYR A 311 17.90 32.21 0.19
N ALA A 312 17.49 31.93 1.43
CA ALA A 312 18.41 31.80 2.56
C ALA A 312 19.45 30.68 2.34
N LEU A 313 19.02 29.53 1.81
CA LEU A 313 19.90 28.41 1.47
C LEU A 313 20.86 28.76 0.32
N LEU A 314 20.34 29.33 -0.78
CA LEU A 314 21.14 29.67 -1.97
C LEU A 314 22.22 30.71 -1.65
N ASN A 315 21.94 31.67 -0.77
CA ASN A 315 22.91 32.65 -0.31
C ASN A 315 24.15 32.02 0.35
N LEU A 316 24.02 30.83 0.96
CA LEU A 316 25.18 30.11 1.50
C LEU A 316 26.13 29.65 0.40
N SER A 317 25.58 29.24 -0.75
CA SER A 317 26.40 28.86 -1.92
C SER A 317 27.06 30.10 -2.55
N LEU A 318 26.36 31.24 -2.60
CA LEU A 318 26.92 32.48 -3.12
C LEU A 318 28.02 33.07 -2.24
N VAL A 319 27.81 33.13 -0.92
CA VAL A 319 28.78 33.73 0.02
C VAL A 319 30.09 32.93 0.09
N THR A 320 30.01 31.62 -0.14
CA THR A 320 31.17 30.72 -0.22
C THR A 320 31.75 30.60 -1.63
N GLY A 321 31.07 31.15 -2.65
CA GLY A 321 31.50 31.05 -4.05
C GLY A 321 31.42 29.63 -4.63
N GLN A 322 30.52 28.80 -4.12
CA GLN A 322 30.38 27.38 -4.44
C GLN A 322 29.32 27.13 -5.51
N VAL A 323 29.41 27.84 -6.64
CA VAL A 323 28.55 27.68 -7.82
C VAL A 323 29.41 27.69 -9.09
N GLY A 324 29.07 26.85 -10.08
CA GLY A 324 29.80 26.76 -11.34
C GLY A 324 31.18 26.09 -11.21
N LYS A 325 31.36 25.23 -10.20
CA LYS A 325 32.61 24.54 -9.89
C LYS A 325 32.35 23.03 -9.72
N PRO A 326 33.31 22.15 -10.06
CA PRO A 326 33.17 20.72 -9.78
C PRO A 326 33.05 20.44 -8.27
N GLY A 327 32.16 19.53 -7.89
CA GLY A 327 31.89 19.20 -6.49
C GLY A 327 31.09 20.27 -5.74
N CYS A 328 30.49 21.22 -6.45
CA CYS A 328 29.81 22.36 -5.85
C CYS A 328 28.43 22.56 -6.43
N GLY A 329 27.57 23.13 -5.60
CA GLY A 329 26.38 23.80 -6.08
C GLY A 329 25.13 23.48 -5.29
N PRO A 330 24.15 24.39 -5.37
CA PRO A 330 22.82 24.12 -4.87
C PRO A 330 22.08 23.18 -5.83
N PHE A 331 21.67 22.03 -5.33
CA PHE A 331 21.00 20.99 -6.11
C PHE A 331 19.66 20.58 -5.47
N SER A 332 18.55 21.06 -6.05
CA SER A 332 17.20 20.68 -5.63
C SER A 332 16.84 19.27 -6.10
N LEU A 333 16.45 18.40 -5.19
CA LEU A 333 16.09 17.01 -5.48
C LEU A 333 14.64 16.94 -6.00
N THR A 334 14.48 16.73 -7.31
CA THR A 334 13.17 16.69 -7.94
C THR A 334 12.39 15.43 -7.55
N GLY A 335 11.12 15.59 -7.18
CA GLY A 335 10.26 14.49 -6.74
C GLY A 335 9.90 13.53 -7.88
N GLN A 336 9.11 14.00 -8.84
CA GLN A 336 8.52 13.21 -9.93
C GLN A 336 9.46 13.04 -11.14
N PRO A 337 9.26 12.00 -11.97
CA PRO A 337 10.29 11.54 -12.89
C PRO A 337 10.55 12.52 -14.04
N ASN A 338 9.55 13.30 -14.44
CA ASN A 338 9.62 14.29 -15.50
C ASN A 338 9.09 15.67 -15.09
N ALA A 339 9.16 16.00 -13.79
CA ALA A 339 8.75 17.32 -13.34
C ALA A 339 9.62 18.44 -13.97
N MET A 340 10.89 18.16 -14.32
CA MET A 340 11.72 19.13 -15.04
C MET A 340 11.20 19.36 -16.47
N GLY A 341 10.94 18.30 -17.24
CA GLY A 341 10.36 18.40 -18.60
C GLY A 341 9.06 19.21 -18.64
N GLY A 342 8.17 19.01 -17.67
CA GLY A 342 6.95 19.80 -17.54
C GLY A 342 7.18 21.30 -17.35
N ARG A 343 8.27 21.71 -16.70
CA ARG A 343 8.63 23.13 -16.52
C ARG A 343 9.31 23.71 -17.75
N GLU A 344 10.15 22.91 -18.42
CA GLU A 344 10.83 23.28 -19.68
C GLU A 344 9.82 23.63 -20.78
N VAL A 345 8.73 22.87 -20.88
CA VAL A 345 7.67 23.13 -21.87
C VAL A 345 6.69 24.23 -21.47
N GLY A 346 6.76 24.75 -20.24
CA GLY A 346 5.84 25.79 -19.73
C GLY A 346 4.52 25.29 -19.15
N GLY A 347 4.43 24.02 -18.72
CA GLY A 347 3.20 23.36 -18.25
C GLY A 347 2.62 23.84 -16.91
N MET A 348 3.06 24.99 -16.39
CA MET A 348 2.53 25.60 -15.16
C MET A 348 1.80 26.91 -15.47
N ALA A 349 0.83 27.27 -14.63
CA ALA A 349 -0.12 28.36 -14.92
C ALA A 349 0.53 29.72 -15.15
N ASN A 350 1.74 29.92 -14.61
CA ASN A 350 2.52 31.15 -14.69
C ASN A 350 3.79 31.07 -15.56
N LEU A 351 4.07 29.93 -16.20
CA LEU A 351 5.25 29.75 -17.04
C LEU A 351 4.90 29.85 -18.53
N LEU A 352 5.82 30.33 -19.36
CA LEU A 352 5.73 30.17 -20.81
C LEU A 352 6.76 29.13 -21.26
N ALA A 353 6.54 28.53 -22.43
CA ALA A 353 7.42 27.48 -22.95
C ALA A 353 8.86 27.96 -23.08
N VAL A 354 9.82 27.02 -22.97
CA VAL A 354 11.26 27.22 -23.15
C VAL A 354 11.85 28.35 -22.29
N HIS A 355 11.42 28.38 -21.02
CA HIS A 355 11.79 29.37 -20.00
C HIS A 355 11.47 30.84 -20.33
N LYS A 356 10.63 31.06 -21.34
CA LYS A 356 10.15 32.40 -21.67
C LYS A 356 9.30 32.94 -20.51
N ASP A 357 9.39 34.25 -20.32
CA ASP A 357 8.60 34.95 -19.30
C ASP A 357 7.21 35.32 -19.83
N LEU A 358 6.16 34.78 -19.21
CA LEU A 358 4.76 35.07 -19.54
C LEU A 358 4.45 36.57 -19.43
N ALA A 359 5.07 37.28 -18.47
CA ALA A 359 4.84 38.70 -18.26
C ALA A 359 5.49 39.57 -19.37
N ASN A 360 6.39 39.01 -20.18
CA ASN A 360 7.06 39.73 -21.25
C ASN A 360 6.24 39.66 -22.56
N PRO A 361 5.79 40.79 -23.13
CA PRO A 361 5.02 40.80 -24.37
C PRO A 361 5.75 40.20 -25.58
N GLY A 362 7.05 40.46 -25.75
CA GLY A 362 7.83 39.94 -26.88
C GLY A 362 7.99 38.42 -26.81
N HIS A 363 8.21 37.89 -25.60
CA HIS A 363 8.22 36.45 -25.38
C HIS A 363 6.88 35.78 -25.74
N ARG A 364 5.75 36.43 -25.41
CA ARG A 364 4.42 35.92 -25.79
C ARG A 364 4.22 35.95 -27.30
N GLU A 365 4.68 37.00 -27.98
CA GLU A 365 4.62 37.12 -29.43
C GLU A 365 5.47 36.06 -30.14
N GLU A 366 6.68 35.77 -29.65
CA GLU A 366 7.54 34.70 -30.16
C GLU A 366 6.84 33.34 -30.08
N VAL A 367 6.26 33.00 -28.93
CA VAL A 367 5.54 31.73 -28.73
C VAL A 367 4.26 31.66 -29.56
N ALA A 368 3.49 32.75 -29.62
CA ALA A 368 2.28 32.83 -30.44
C ALA A 368 2.61 32.60 -31.93
N SER A 369 3.65 33.28 -32.42
CA SER A 369 4.12 33.17 -33.80
C SER A 369 4.60 31.76 -34.12
N PHE A 370 5.36 31.13 -33.21
CA PHE A 370 5.86 29.78 -33.41
C PHE A 370 4.72 28.74 -33.49
N TRP A 371 3.69 28.86 -32.64
CA TRP A 371 2.53 27.97 -32.67
C TRP A 371 1.49 28.33 -33.75
N GLY A 372 1.63 29.46 -34.43
CA GLY A 372 0.68 29.93 -35.43
C GLY A 372 -0.65 30.41 -34.85
N VAL A 373 -0.63 30.96 -33.64
CA VAL A 373 -1.81 31.52 -32.95
C VAL A 373 -1.71 33.04 -32.84
N GLU A 374 -2.84 33.73 -32.74
CA GLU A 374 -2.87 35.20 -32.76
C GLU A 374 -2.18 35.82 -31.53
N LYS A 375 -2.44 35.28 -30.33
CA LYS A 375 -1.91 35.83 -29.07
C LYS A 375 -1.93 34.80 -27.95
N ILE A 376 -1.08 35.01 -26.95
CA ILE A 376 -1.11 34.32 -25.66
C ILE A 376 -1.60 35.27 -24.57
N ASN A 377 -2.49 34.77 -23.71
CA ASN A 377 -3.04 35.52 -22.57
C ASN A 377 -1.89 36.02 -21.65
N PRO A 378 -1.81 37.32 -21.32
CA PRO A 378 -0.79 37.84 -20.40
C PRO A 378 -0.97 37.40 -18.95
N GLU A 379 -2.21 37.09 -18.54
CA GLU A 379 -2.52 36.85 -17.13
C GLU A 379 -2.21 35.40 -16.74
N PRO A 380 -1.53 35.15 -15.60
CA PRO A 380 -1.36 33.79 -15.09
C PRO A 380 -2.71 33.09 -14.89
N GLY A 381 -2.77 31.81 -15.24
CA GLY A 381 -3.95 30.99 -14.96
C GLY A 381 -4.06 30.61 -13.48
N TYR A 382 -5.12 29.88 -13.14
CA TYR A 382 -5.27 29.30 -11.81
C TYR A 382 -4.22 28.21 -11.55
N THR A 383 -3.51 28.32 -10.43
CA THR A 383 -2.64 27.23 -9.94
C THR A 383 -3.46 26.03 -9.46
N ALA A 384 -2.84 24.87 -9.24
CA ALA A 384 -3.53 23.62 -8.87
C ALA A 384 -4.49 23.77 -7.67
N THR A 385 -4.11 24.55 -6.65
CA THR A 385 -4.99 24.85 -5.51
C THR A 385 -6.05 25.89 -5.86
N GLU A 386 -5.72 26.91 -6.64
CA GLU A 386 -6.68 27.94 -7.08
C GLU A 386 -7.70 27.37 -8.08
N MET A 387 -7.38 26.31 -8.84
CA MET A 387 -8.34 25.59 -9.68
C MET A 387 -9.44 24.95 -8.84
N ILE A 388 -9.09 24.39 -7.67
CA ILE A 388 -10.08 23.85 -6.73
C ILE A 388 -10.97 24.96 -6.19
N ASP A 389 -10.38 26.11 -5.82
CA ASP A 389 -11.12 27.27 -5.35
C ASP A 389 -12.07 27.80 -6.45
N ALA A 390 -11.58 27.88 -7.69
CA ALA A 390 -12.34 28.33 -8.84
C ALA A 390 -13.48 27.35 -9.21
N LEU A 391 -13.30 26.04 -9.05
CA LEU A 391 -14.38 25.06 -9.19
C LEU A 391 -15.43 25.22 -8.10
N GLU A 392 -14.99 25.47 -6.86
CA GLU A 392 -15.89 25.64 -5.73
C GLU A 392 -16.76 26.90 -5.85
N ASP A 393 -16.14 28.02 -6.25
CA ASP A 393 -16.80 29.31 -6.51
C ASP A 393 -17.60 29.29 -7.83
N GLY A 394 -17.39 28.26 -8.66
CA GLY A 394 -18.00 28.12 -9.96
C GLY A 394 -17.43 29.06 -11.02
N LYS A 395 -16.23 29.61 -10.88
CA LYS A 395 -15.53 30.31 -11.97
C LYS A 395 -15.02 29.31 -13.01
N LEU A 396 -14.37 28.25 -12.54
CA LEU A 396 -14.02 27.08 -13.34
C LEU A 396 -15.24 26.14 -13.41
N LYS A 397 -15.54 25.63 -14.60
CA LYS A 397 -16.71 24.77 -14.85
C LYS A 397 -16.29 23.36 -15.24
N ALA A 398 -15.23 23.21 -16.03
CA ALA A 398 -14.69 21.92 -16.41
C ALA A 398 -13.21 21.79 -16.02
N ILE A 399 -12.83 20.59 -15.57
CA ILE A 399 -11.43 20.26 -15.27
C ILE A 399 -11.08 18.92 -15.92
N TRP A 400 -9.91 18.87 -16.55
CA TRP A 400 -9.31 17.63 -17.06
C TRP A 400 -8.09 17.27 -16.22
N ILE A 401 -8.16 16.14 -15.53
CA ILE A 401 -7.13 15.65 -14.62
C ILE A 401 -6.37 14.52 -15.32
N ILE A 402 -5.05 14.66 -15.47
CA ILE A 402 -4.20 13.74 -16.25
C ILE A 402 -3.08 13.18 -15.36
N CYS A 403 -3.01 11.85 -15.23
CA CYS A 403 -1.93 11.12 -14.55
C CYS A 403 -1.66 11.55 -13.09
N THR A 404 -2.70 11.98 -12.37
CA THR A 404 -2.59 12.45 -10.98
C THR A 404 -3.86 12.19 -10.18
N ASN A 405 -3.73 12.03 -8.86
CA ASN A 405 -4.83 11.71 -7.94
C ASN A 405 -5.03 12.84 -6.90
N PRO A 406 -5.67 13.97 -7.27
CA PRO A 406 -5.93 15.10 -6.37
C PRO A 406 -6.68 14.71 -5.10
N MET A 407 -7.49 13.65 -5.15
CA MET A 407 -8.26 13.18 -3.99
C MET A 407 -7.41 12.63 -2.85
N VAL A 408 -6.12 12.39 -3.08
CA VAL A 408 -5.16 12.04 -2.04
C VAL A 408 -4.04 13.07 -1.95
N SER A 409 -3.60 13.65 -3.07
CA SER A 409 -2.38 14.48 -3.09
C SER A 409 -2.58 15.97 -2.82
N LEU A 410 -3.78 16.53 -3.01
CA LEU A 410 -4.02 17.96 -2.76
C LEU A 410 -4.25 18.24 -1.27
N PRO A 411 -3.83 19.42 -0.78
CA PRO A 411 -4.13 19.83 0.59
C PRO A 411 -5.62 20.09 0.75
N ASN A 412 -6.09 20.10 2.00
CA ASN A 412 -7.51 20.27 2.34
C ASN A 412 -8.42 19.38 1.45
N SER A 413 -8.17 18.08 1.48
CA SER A 413 -8.79 17.15 0.51
C SER A 413 -10.33 17.12 0.58
N LYS A 414 -10.93 17.52 1.70
CA LYS A 414 -12.39 17.71 1.82
C LYS A 414 -12.90 18.84 0.92
N LYS A 415 -12.18 19.96 0.85
CA LYS A 415 -12.50 21.07 -0.08
C LYS A 415 -12.35 20.62 -1.52
N ALA A 416 -11.25 19.93 -1.84
CA ALA A 416 -11.03 19.39 -3.19
C ALA A 416 -12.15 18.45 -3.62
N GLU A 417 -12.58 17.54 -2.73
CA GLU A 417 -13.71 16.66 -2.98
C GLU A 417 -15.03 17.42 -3.19
N ALA A 418 -15.33 18.43 -2.38
CA ALA A 418 -16.51 19.27 -2.53
C ALA A 418 -16.50 20.03 -3.86
N ALA A 419 -15.34 20.55 -4.27
CA ALA A 419 -15.16 21.26 -5.53
C ALA A 419 -15.38 20.35 -6.75
N LEU A 420 -14.83 19.13 -6.76
CA LEU A 420 -15.06 18.16 -7.85
C LEU A 420 -16.53 17.73 -7.95
N LYS A 421 -17.24 17.64 -6.80
CA LYS A 421 -18.70 17.42 -6.78
C LYS A 421 -19.51 18.61 -7.31
N LYS A 422 -18.98 19.83 -7.27
CA LYS A 422 -19.60 21.05 -7.80
C LYS A 422 -19.26 21.33 -9.27
N ALA A 423 -18.12 20.85 -9.76
CA ALA A 423 -17.72 20.96 -11.15
C ALA A 423 -18.84 20.53 -12.11
N ARG A 424 -18.95 21.16 -13.28
CA ARG A 424 -19.96 20.78 -14.28
C ARG A 424 -19.52 19.59 -15.11
N PHE A 425 -18.22 19.45 -15.31
CA PHE A 425 -17.65 18.35 -16.07
C PHE A 425 -16.23 18.02 -15.57
N VAL A 426 -16.01 16.77 -15.19
CA VAL A 426 -14.70 16.26 -14.74
C VAL A 426 -14.24 15.15 -15.67
N VAL A 427 -13.12 15.38 -16.34
CA VAL A 427 -12.44 14.35 -17.15
C VAL A 427 -11.26 13.81 -16.35
N VAL A 428 -11.15 12.48 -16.25
CA VAL A 428 -10.01 11.81 -15.60
C VAL A 428 -9.34 10.89 -16.61
N GLN A 429 -8.08 11.17 -16.91
CA GLN A 429 -7.22 10.36 -17.76
C GLN A 429 -6.14 9.71 -16.91
N ASP A 430 -6.24 8.40 -16.72
CA ASP A 430 -5.36 7.63 -15.83
C ASP A 430 -5.13 6.22 -16.39
N ILE A 431 -4.15 5.52 -15.84
CA ILE A 431 -3.85 4.12 -16.17
C ILE A 431 -4.60 3.14 -15.25
N SER A 432 -4.94 3.56 -14.03
CA SER A 432 -5.43 2.68 -12.95
C SER A 432 -6.83 3.05 -12.48
N GLY A 433 -7.72 2.07 -12.43
CA GLY A 433 -9.06 2.16 -11.84
C GLY A 433 -9.07 2.37 -10.33
N ASN A 434 -7.92 2.21 -9.65
CA ASN A 434 -7.79 2.40 -8.21
C ASN A 434 -7.58 3.87 -7.79
N SER A 435 -7.51 4.81 -8.73
CA SER A 435 -7.40 6.24 -8.41
C SER A 435 -8.68 6.75 -7.76
N ASP A 436 -8.60 7.28 -6.52
CA ASP A 436 -9.75 7.86 -5.80
C ASP A 436 -10.46 8.99 -6.58
N THR A 437 -9.75 9.62 -7.52
CA THR A 437 -10.30 10.71 -8.35
C THR A 437 -11.33 10.20 -9.38
N ILE A 438 -11.27 8.92 -9.78
CA ILE A 438 -12.19 8.32 -10.76
C ILE A 438 -13.64 8.34 -10.28
N GLU A 439 -13.89 8.27 -8.97
CA GLU A 439 -15.26 8.34 -8.43
C GLU A 439 -15.99 9.62 -8.86
N HIS A 440 -15.24 10.72 -9.00
CA HIS A 440 -15.75 12.04 -9.37
C HIS A 440 -15.79 12.33 -10.87
N ALA A 441 -15.28 11.41 -11.70
CA ALA A 441 -15.23 11.60 -13.14
C ALA A 441 -16.63 11.51 -13.77
N ASP A 442 -16.93 12.46 -14.65
CA ASP A 442 -18.03 12.38 -15.61
C ASP A 442 -17.58 11.62 -16.88
N LEU A 443 -16.29 11.71 -17.22
CA LEU A 443 -15.63 10.97 -18.30
C LEU A 443 -14.28 10.42 -17.82
N VAL A 444 -14.05 9.12 -18.04
CA VAL A 444 -12.78 8.43 -17.76
C VAL A 444 -12.16 8.01 -19.08
N LEU A 445 -10.88 8.33 -19.28
CA LEU A 445 -10.12 8.00 -20.49
C LEU A 445 -8.94 7.08 -20.13
N PRO A 446 -8.88 5.84 -20.68
CA PRO A 446 -7.80 4.90 -20.37
C PRO A 446 -6.51 5.30 -21.08
N ALA A 447 -5.47 5.62 -20.29
CA ALA A 447 -4.16 6.01 -20.81
C ALA A 447 -3.17 4.84 -20.89
N ALA A 448 -2.18 4.95 -21.78
CA ALA A 448 -1.04 4.04 -21.87
C ALA A 448 0.01 4.34 -20.77
N GLY A 449 0.55 3.29 -20.15
CA GLY A 449 1.55 3.34 -19.09
C GLY A 449 2.99 3.28 -19.59
N TRP A 450 3.93 3.16 -18.65
CA TRP A 450 5.36 2.96 -18.95
C TRP A 450 5.55 1.68 -19.80
N LEU A 451 6.39 1.75 -20.85
CA LEU A 451 6.58 0.76 -21.92
C LEU A 451 5.43 0.57 -22.93
N GLU A 452 4.26 1.15 -22.69
CA GLU A 452 3.11 1.06 -23.61
C GLU A 452 3.06 2.22 -24.63
N LYS A 453 3.85 3.27 -24.35
CA LYS A 453 4.02 4.50 -25.14
C LYS A 453 5.50 4.90 -25.19
N GLU A 454 5.84 5.78 -26.12
CA GLU A 454 7.20 6.31 -26.27
C GLU A 454 7.25 7.82 -26.05
N GLY A 455 8.41 8.35 -25.68
CA GLY A 455 8.64 9.77 -25.44
C GLY A 455 9.95 10.03 -24.70
N THR A 456 10.08 11.21 -24.11
CA THR A 456 11.26 11.61 -23.32
C THR A 456 10.90 12.04 -21.90
N MET A 457 11.88 11.95 -21.01
CA MET A 457 11.83 12.53 -19.66
C MET A 457 13.13 13.26 -19.33
N THR A 458 13.03 14.37 -18.60
CA THR A 458 14.15 15.14 -18.06
C THR A 458 14.22 14.99 -16.53
N ASN A 459 15.35 14.51 -16.02
CA ASN A 459 15.58 14.28 -14.58
C ASN A 459 16.08 15.53 -13.81
N SER A 460 16.42 15.39 -12.52
CA SER A 460 16.84 16.53 -11.67
C SER A 460 18.16 17.19 -12.11
N GLU A 461 19.05 16.47 -12.81
CA GLU A 461 20.33 17.03 -13.31
C GLU A 461 20.22 17.50 -14.77
N ARG A 462 18.99 17.75 -15.26
CA ARG A 462 18.70 18.22 -16.63
C ARG A 462 18.98 17.17 -17.71
N ARG A 463 19.13 15.90 -17.34
CA ARG A 463 19.42 14.82 -18.28
C ARG A 463 18.13 14.33 -18.93
N ILE A 464 18.10 14.41 -20.25
CA ILE A 464 17.04 13.91 -21.13
C ILE A 464 17.35 12.46 -21.47
N SER A 465 16.36 11.60 -21.26
CA SER A 465 16.39 10.18 -21.60
C SER A 465 15.21 9.80 -22.49
N TYR A 466 15.43 8.90 -23.44
CA TYR A 466 14.37 8.29 -24.24
C TYR A 466 13.70 7.12 -23.50
N LEU A 467 12.38 7.02 -23.64
CA LEU A 467 11.58 5.92 -23.15
C LEU A 467 10.93 5.21 -24.35
N PRO A 468 11.26 3.94 -24.62
CA PRO A 468 10.69 3.20 -25.74
C PRO A 468 9.31 2.65 -25.43
N LYS A 469 8.49 2.54 -26.49
CA LYS A 469 7.34 1.64 -26.51
C LYS A 469 7.83 0.20 -26.77
N TYR A 470 7.51 -0.72 -25.87
CA TYR A 470 7.98 -2.11 -25.91
C TYR A 470 6.85 -3.15 -25.79
N ILE A 471 5.73 -2.78 -25.19
CA ILE A 471 4.53 -3.60 -25.06
C ILE A 471 3.30 -2.87 -25.61
N HIS A 472 2.22 -3.62 -25.83
CA HIS A 472 0.95 -3.04 -26.21
C HIS A 472 0.19 -2.57 -24.97
N PRO A 473 -0.45 -1.39 -24.99
CA PRO A 473 -1.40 -1.01 -23.96
C PRO A 473 -2.53 -2.05 -23.82
N PRO A 474 -3.04 -2.30 -22.61
CA PRO A 474 -4.15 -3.22 -22.40
C PRO A 474 -5.48 -2.63 -22.89
N GLY A 475 -6.34 -3.47 -23.47
CA GLY A 475 -7.65 -3.05 -23.98
C GLY A 475 -7.54 -2.03 -25.12
N GLU A 476 -8.28 -0.94 -25.02
CA GLU A 476 -8.27 0.18 -25.97
C GLU A 476 -7.52 1.41 -25.41
N ALA A 477 -6.66 1.23 -24.41
CA ALA A 477 -5.89 2.34 -23.83
C ALA A 477 -4.97 3.00 -24.87
N ARG A 478 -4.88 4.34 -24.84
CA ARG A 478 -4.12 5.15 -25.82
C ARG A 478 -3.00 5.97 -25.15
N PRO A 479 -1.87 6.22 -25.82
CA PRO A 479 -0.90 7.24 -25.41
C PRO A 479 -1.56 8.61 -25.16
N ASP A 480 -1.10 9.33 -24.14
CA ASP A 480 -1.71 10.61 -23.76
C ASP A 480 -1.62 11.66 -24.88
N VAL A 481 -0.54 11.66 -25.68
CA VAL A 481 -0.39 12.52 -26.87
C VAL A 481 -1.51 12.31 -27.89
N ASP A 482 -1.89 11.05 -28.14
CA ASP A 482 -2.93 10.71 -29.13
C ASP A 482 -4.29 11.22 -28.66
N ILE A 483 -4.58 11.06 -27.37
CA ILE A 483 -5.84 11.52 -26.75
C ILE A 483 -5.96 13.05 -26.84
N LEU A 484 -4.87 13.76 -26.53
CA LEU A 484 -4.85 15.22 -26.56
C LEU A 484 -4.95 15.78 -27.98
N CYS A 485 -4.26 15.16 -28.95
CA CYS A 485 -4.33 15.58 -30.36
C CYS A 485 -5.71 15.33 -30.96
N ASP A 486 -6.31 14.15 -30.72
CA ASP A 486 -7.68 13.82 -31.19
C ASP A 486 -8.72 14.79 -30.61
N PHE A 487 -8.63 15.08 -29.31
CA PHE A 487 -9.46 16.11 -28.68
C PHE A 487 -9.27 17.49 -29.33
N ALA A 488 -8.03 17.92 -29.57
CA ALA A 488 -7.74 19.20 -30.20
C ALA A 488 -8.33 19.30 -31.62
N GLN A 489 -8.25 18.22 -32.40
CA GLN A 489 -8.84 18.14 -33.74
C GLN A 489 -10.38 18.25 -33.68
N ARG A 490 -11.04 17.58 -32.72
CA ARG A 490 -12.51 17.68 -32.51
C ARG A 490 -12.98 19.02 -31.96
N MET A 491 -12.09 19.76 -31.30
CA MET A 491 -12.30 21.16 -30.95
C MET A 491 -12.22 22.09 -32.17
N GLY A 492 -11.73 21.59 -33.33
CA GLY A 492 -11.57 22.35 -34.56
C GLY A 492 -10.24 23.07 -34.68
N PHE A 493 -9.23 22.68 -33.89
CA PHE A 493 -7.92 23.33 -33.88
C PHE A 493 -6.94 22.67 -34.87
N GLY A 494 -6.27 23.48 -35.68
CA GLY A 494 -5.16 23.04 -36.53
C GLY A 494 -3.84 22.88 -35.76
N GLY A 495 -2.82 22.28 -36.37
CA GLY A 495 -1.49 22.16 -35.76
C GLY A 495 -1.31 20.98 -34.79
N PHE A 496 -2.24 19.99 -34.83
CA PHE A 496 -2.22 18.76 -34.04
C PHE A 496 -2.26 17.48 -34.90
N ASN A 497 -1.90 17.58 -36.18
CA ASN A 497 -1.92 16.48 -37.15
C ASN A 497 -0.53 15.82 -37.25
N TYR A 498 0.00 15.34 -36.12
CA TYR A 498 1.30 14.67 -36.07
C TYR A 498 1.17 13.21 -36.53
N GLY A 499 2.14 12.74 -37.30
CA GLY A 499 2.20 11.35 -37.75
C GLY A 499 2.76 10.39 -36.69
N ASN A 500 3.57 10.90 -35.77
CA ASN A 500 4.23 10.12 -34.72
C ASN A 500 4.78 11.03 -33.60
N THR A 501 5.14 10.44 -32.45
CA THR A 501 5.71 11.17 -31.30
C THR A 501 7.02 11.91 -31.60
N PRO A 502 7.99 11.34 -32.36
CA PRO A 502 9.20 12.07 -32.77
C PRO A 502 8.95 13.45 -33.40
N GLU A 503 7.93 13.60 -34.25
CA GLU A 503 7.59 14.91 -34.85
C GLU A 503 7.20 15.96 -33.80
N ILE A 504 6.51 15.55 -32.74
CA ILE A 504 6.16 16.43 -31.61
C ILE A 504 7.43 16.87 -30.87
N TYR A 505 8.34 15.93 -30.62
CA TYR A 505 9.62 16.24 -29.97
C TYR A 505 10.48 17.17 -30.83
N GLU A 506 10.51 16.96 -32.15
CA GLU A 506 11.23 17.83 -33.08
C GLU A 506 10.68 19.25 -33.09
N GLU A 507 9.35 19.43 -33.09
CA GLU A 507 8.73 20.75 -32.97
C GLU A 507 9.15 21.44 -31.66
N TYR A 508 9.07 20.73 -30.53
CA TYR A 508 9.52 21.24 -29.24
C TYR A 508 11.01 21.59 -29.23
N ALA A 509 11.86 20.71 -29.76
CA ALA A 509 13.30 20.92 -29.82
C ALA A 509 13.64 22.16 -30.68
N GLN A 510 12.94 22.38 -31.79
CA GLN A 510 13.13 23.61 -32.58
C GLN A 510 12.71 24.86 -31.82
N MET A 511 11.68 24.80 -30.98
CA MET A 511 11.26 25.92 -30.14
C MET A 511 12.36 26.35 -29.15
N THR A 512 13.20 25.41 -28.72
CA THR A 512 14.29 25.69 -27.74
C THR A 512 15.49 26.40 -28.37
N LYS A 513 15.55 26.50 -29.71
CA LYS A 513 16.71 27.02 -30.44
C LYS A 513 17.06 28.45 -30.00
N GLY A 514 18.32 28.68 -29.66
CA GLY A 514 18.83 29.98 -29.21
C GLY A 514 18.45 30.37 -27.78
N THR A 515 17.80 29.47 -27.02
CA THR A 515 17.54 29.66 -25.59
C THR A 515 18.66 29.04 -24.73
N HIS A 516 18.62 29.26 -23.41
CA HIS A 516 19.57 28.64 -22.49
C HIS A 516 19.35 27.14 -22.26
N ILE A 517 18.22 26.60 -22.73
CA ILE A 517 17.87 25.18 -22.66
C ILE A 517 17.90 24.51 -24.05
N ASP A 518 18.57 25.14 -25.03
CA ASP A 518 18.57 24.71 -26.43
C ASP A 518 18.95 23.23 -26.57
N ILE A 519 18.04 22.46 -27.16
CA ILE A 519 18.19 21.05 -27.53
C ILE A 519 17.88 20.83 -29.01
N SER A 520 17.94 21.88 -29.84
CA SER A 520 17.58 21.83 -31.26
C SER A 520 18.42 20.87 -32.11
N TYR A 521 19.56 20.40 -31.58
CA TYR A 521 20.43 19.37 -32.19
C TYR A 521 20.39 18.02 -31.46
N LEU A 522 19.44 17.82 -30.56
CA LEU A 522 19.14 16.54 -29.92
C LEU A 522 17.83 16.01 -30.52
N ASN A 523 17.90 14.89 -31.24
CA ASN A 523 16.73 14.21 -31.79
C ASN A 523 16.63 12.78 -31.20
N TYR A 524 15.57 12.06 -31.52
CA TYR A 524 15.38 10.69 -31.03
C TYR A 524 16.47 9.73 -31.48
N ASP A 525 17.03 9.90 -32.68
CA ASP A 525 18.10 9.03 -33.19
C ASP A 525 19.33 9.10 -32.27
N ARG A 526 19.75 10.32 -31.91
CA ARG A 526 20.84 10.52 -30.95
C ARG A 526 20.51 9.95 -29.58
N LEU A 527 19.30 10.16 -29.07
CA LEU A 527 18.89 9.61 -27.77
C LEU A 527 18.88 8.07 -27.75
N LYS A 528 18.54 7.43 -28.88
CA LYS A 528 18.52 5.97 -29.02
C LYS A 528 19.92 5.39 -29.19
N ASN A 529 20.78 6.04 -29.97
CA ASN A 529 22.07 5.49 -30.39
C ASN A 529 23.27 5.98 -29.58
N GLU A 530 23.23 7.22 -29.06
CA GLU A 530 24.32 7.85 -28.31
C GLU A 530 24.05 7.89 -26.79
N GLY A 531 22.80 7.70 -26.37
CA GLY A 531 22.40 7.61 -24.96
C GLY A 531 21.70 8.87 -24.44
N THR A 532 22.09 9.35 -23.25
CA THR A 532 21.37 10.41 -22.53
C THR A 532 22.18 11.70 -22.44
N PHE A 533 21.50 12.85 -22.48
CA PHE A 533 22.16 14.15 -22.63
C PHE A 533 21.68 15.15 -21.60
N GLN A 534 22.59 15.95 -21.05
CA GLN A 534 22.22 17.11 -20.24
C GLN A 534 22.14 18.33 -21.14
N TRP A 535 21.02 19.06 -21.10
CA TRP A 535 20.90 20.30 -21.86
C TRP A 535 21.76 21.42 -21.22
N PRO A 536 22.21 22.41 -22.02
CA PRO A 536 21.97 22.56 -23.46
C PRO A 536 22.79 21.63 -24.38
N VAL A 537 22.28 21.43 -25.59
CA VAL A 537 22.80 20.69 -26.75
C VAL A 537 22.58 21.55 -28.01
N SER A 538 23.27 22.68 -28.08
CA SER A 538 23.01 23.76 -29.06
C SER A 538 23.75 23.62 -30.40
N GLU A 539 24.53 22.56 -30.59
CA GLU A 539 25.34 22.34 -31.81
C GLU A 539 25.30 20.88 -32.26
N TYR A 540 25.56 20.66 -33.56
CA TYR A 540 25.64 19.33 -34.13
C TYR A 540 26.74 18.50 -33.44
N ARG A 541 26.40 17.29 -33.00
CA ARG A 541 27.27 16.37 -32.21
C ARG A 541 27.74 16.90 -30.85
N HIS A 542 27.08 17.92 -30.29
CA HIS A 542 27.37 18.38 -28.94
C HIS A 542 27.13 17.23 -27.91
N PRO A 543 28.09 16.93 -27.00
CA PRO A 543 28.01 15.78 -26.08
C PRO A 543 27.07 16.00 -24.87
N GLY A 544 26.46 17.17 -24.78
CA GLY A 544 25.70 17.63 -23.62
C GLY A 544 26.52 18.53 -22.70
N THR A 545 25.85 19.21 -21.77
CA THR A 545 26.44 20.20 -20.88
C THR A 545 26.35 19.75 -19.42
N PRO A 546 27.40 19.09 -18.88
CA PRO A 546 27.33 18.53 -17.54
C PRO A 546 27.15 19.57 -16.44
N ARG A 547 27.82 20.72 -16.53
CA ARG A 547 27.78 21.79 -15.52
C ARG A 547 27.59 23.14 -16.17
N LEU A 548 26.80 23.99 -15.53
CA LEU A 548 26.54 25.36 -15.98
C LEU A 548 27.35 26.37 -15.18
N PHE A 549 27.49 27.58 -15.72
CA PHE A 549 28.13 28.74 -15.08
C PHE A 549 29.61 28.58 -14.70
N GLN A 550 30.35 27.69 -15.38
CA GLN A 550 31.80 27.57 -15.18
C GLN A 550 32.57 28.85 -15.56
N ASP A 551 32.01 29.63 -16.48
CA ASP A 551 32.49 30.96 -16.88
C ASP A 551 32.06 32.08 -15.91
N LYS A 552 31.26 31.74 -14.89
CA LYS A 552 30.70 32.65 -13.88
C LYS A 552 29.83 33.77 -14.48
N LYS A 553 29.18 33.48 -15.62
CA LYS A 553 28.15 34.34 -16.22
C LYS A 553 26.78 33.73 -15.95
N PHE A 554 25.99 34.40 -15.15
CA PHE A 554 24.63 33.96 -14.83
C PHE A 554 23.64 34.51 -15.85
N TYR A 555 22.43 33.95 -15.95
CA TYR A 555 21.41 34.39 -16.91
C TYR A 555 20.55 35.54 -16.38
N THR A 556 21.05 36.25 -15.37
CA THR A 556 20.46 37.50 -14.91
C THR A 556 20.80 38.62 -15.90
N PRO A 557 20.02 39.72 -15.95
CA PRO A 557 20.32 40.85 -16.83
C PRO A 557 21.73 41.43 -16.62
N SER A 558 22.27 41.38 -15.40
CA SER A 558 23.63 41.85 -15.07
C SER A 558 24.73 40.80 -15.29
N GLN A 559 24.36 39.58 -15.67
CA GLN A 559 25.22 38.38 -15.71
C GLN A 559 25.86 37.99 -14.37
N LYS A 560 25.38 38.55 -13.26
CA LYS A 560 25.83 38.28 -11.89
C LYS A 560 24.74 37.55 -11.09
N ALA A 561 25.13 36.63 -10.21
CA ALA A 561 24.19 35.98 -9.31
C ALA A 561 23.67 36.98 -8.26
N VAL A 562 22.42 36.84 -7.86
CA VAL A 562 21.76 37.80 -6.95
C VAL A 562 21.65 37.22 -5.54
N PHE A 563 22.18 37.93 -4.54
CA PHE A 563 21.84 37.66 -3.15
C PHE A 563 20.39 38.08 -2.88
N ASN A 564 19.51 37.10 -2.68
CA ASN A 564 18.10 37.35 -2.42
C ASN A 564 17.86 37.41 -0.91
N ILE A 565 17.26 38.50 -0.41
CA ILE A 565 17.12 38.71 1.03
C ILE A 565 15.76 38.22 1.51
N PRO A 566 15.73 37.26 2.45
CA PRO A 566 14.46 36.84 3.02
C PRO A 566 13.77 38.02 3.74
N LYS A 567 12.59 38.42 3.27
CA LYS A 567 11.81 39.55 3.80
C LYS A 567 10.83 39.12 4.87
N VAL A 568 10.26 37.93 4.71
CA VAL A 568 9.31 37.36 5.66
C VAL A 568 10.00 36.21 6.36
N THR A 569 10.33 36.43 7.62
CA THR A 569 10.51 35.34 8.56
C THR A 569 9.15 35.15 9.24
N ASN A 570 8.65 33.92 9.37
CA ASN A 570 7.35 33.70 10.02
C ASN A 570 7.54 33.27 11.49
N PRO A 571 7.67 34.20 12.45
CA PRO A 571 7.67 33.86 13.86
C PRO A 571 6.30 33.40 14.38
N GLY A 572 5.22 33.55 13.59
CA GLY A 572 3.87 33.09 13.96
C GLY A 572 3.79 31.58 14.20
N PHE A 573 4.68 30.79 13.58
CA PHE A 573 4.85 29.36 13.83
C PHE A 573 5.35 29.03 15.26
N LEU A 574 5.92 30.00 15.98
CA LEU A 574 6.35 29.82 17.37
C LEU A 574 5.21 30.04 18.37
N GLN A 575 4.10 30.66 17.94
CA GLN A 575 2.91 30.78 18.78
C GLN A 575 2.14 29.46 18.73
N LYS A 576 2.31 28.65 19.79
CA LYS A 576 1.48 27.46 19.99
C LYS A 576 0.01 27.90 19.99
N GLU A 577 -0.78 27.39 19.06
CA GLU A 577 -2.22 27.51 19.15
C GLU A 577 -2.67 26.68 20.35
N PRO A 578 -3.29 27.26 21.40
CA PRO A 578 -3.60 26.52 22.63
C PRO A 578 -4.44 25.26 22.37
N ASP A 579 -5.36 25.33 21.40
CA ASP A 579 -6.22 24.22 21.02
C ASP A 579 -5.51 23.13 20.17
N TYR A 580 -4.39 23.47 19.54
CA TYR A 580 -3.63 22.62 18.60
C TYR A 580 -2.12 22.72 18.90
N PRO A 581 -1.65 22.16 20.03
CA PRO A 581 -0.31 22.45 20.57
C PRO A 581 0.85 21.74 19.85
N LEU A 582 0.56 20.82 18.93
CA LEU A 582 1.58 20.03 18.22
C LEU A 582 1.65 20.42 16.74
N VAL A 583 2.82 20.25 16.13
CA VAL A 583 3.01 20.47 14.69
C VAL A 583 3.03 19.14 13.96
N LEU A 584 2.10 18.96 13.03
CA LEU A 584 2.13 17.89 12.05
C LEU A 584 3.07 18.25 10.90
N THR A 585 3.96 17.31 10.59
CA THR A 585 4.67 17.27 9.32
C THR A 585 4.31 16.00 8.55
N THR A 586 4.24 16.09 7.23
CA THR A 586 3.86 14.96 6.37
C THR A 586 5.02 14.52 5.48
N GLY A 587 5.05 13.26 5.06
CA GLY A 587 6.08 12.80 4.13
C GLY A 587 5.80 11.46 3.48
N ARG A 588 6.89 10.76 3.14
CA ARG A 588 6.89 9.52 2.36
C ARG A 588 7.44 8.35 3.16
N VAL A 589 7.00 7.14 2.84
CA VAL A 589 7.64 5.88 3.24
C VAL A 589 8.48 5.34 2.09
N ARG A 590 9.52 4.57 2.41
CA ARG A 590 10.56 4.13 1.46
C ARG A 590 10.03 3.42 0.21
N ASP A 591 9.12 2.47 0.40
CA ASP A 591 8.75 1.50 -0.63
C ASP A 591 7.48 1.88 -1.40
N GLN A 592 6.79 2.95 -1.01
CA GLN A 592 5.59 3.41 -1.68
C GLN A 592 5.84 4.65 -2.55
N TRP A 593 5.31 4.62 -3.76
CA TRP A 593 5.30 5.75 -4.67
C TRP A 593 3.98 6.50 -4.59
N HIS A 594 4.09 7.80 -4.38
CA HIS A 594 2.99 8.75 -4.45
C HIS A 594 1.71 8.30 -3.71
N THR A 595 0.64 7.96 -4.43
CA THR A 595 -0.68 7.57 -3.89
C THR A 595 -0.96 6.08 -4.08
N MET A 596 0.10 5.26 -4.20
CA MET A 596 0.05 3.80 -4.27
C MET A 596 -0.72 3.18 -5.45
N THR A 597 -1.18 3.96 -6.44
CA THR A 597 -1.82 3.44 -7.66
C THR A 597 -0.90 2.57 -8.51
N LYS A 598 0.42 2.68 -8.32
CA LYS A 598 1.44 1.81 -8.95
C LYS A 598 2.04 0.81 -7.96
N THR A 599 2.61 1.29 -6.86
CA THR A 599 3.37 0.43 -5.92
C THR A 599 2.49 -0.33 -4.93
N GLY A 600 1.21 0.05 -4.74
CA GLY A 600 0.30 -0.60 -3.79
C GLY A 600 -0.15 -2.00 -4.20
N LYS A 601 -0.01 -2.35 -5.47
CA LYS A 601 -0.29 -3.71 -5.97
C LYS A 601 0.86 -4.69 -5.75
N VAL A 602 2.10 -4.22 -5.65
CA VAL A 602 3.27 -5.07 -5.37
C VAL A 602 3.29 -5.42 -3.89
N ALA A 603 3.20 -6.72 -3.56
CA ALA A 603 3.07 -7.17 -2.17
C ALA A 603 4.33 -6.87 -1.36
N ARG A 604 5.51 -7.18 -1.92
CA ARG A 604 6.82 -6.89 -1.31
C ARG A 604 7.01 -5.43 -0.89
N LEU A 605 6.40 -4.47 -1.59
CA LEU A 605 6.53 -3.05 -1.27
C LEU A 605 5.65 -2.61 -0.09
N LYS A 606 4.69 -3.43 0.35
CA LYS A 606 3.78 -3.13 1.48
C LYS A 606 4.30 -3.64 2.82
N THR A 607 5.34 -4.47 2.85
CA THR A 607 5.78 -5.19 4.05
C THR A 607 6.31 -4.28 5.16
N HIS A 608 7.01 -3.19 4.82
CA HIS A 608 7.61 -2.29 5.83
C HIS A 608 6.60 -1.35 6.49
N TYR A 609 5.59 -0.91 5.74
CA TYR A 609 4.53 0.00 6.20
C TYR A 609 3.20 -0.45 5.58
N PRO A 610 2.53 -1.47 6.17
CA PRO A 610 1.28 -2.01 5.63
C PRO A 610 0.11 -1.03 5.78
N ASP A 611 0.15 -0.18 6.81
CA ASP A 611 -0.92 0.73 7.19
C ASP A 611 -0.40 2.14 7.50
N PRO A 612 -1.26 3.18 7.39
CA PRO A 612 -0.91 4.52 7.80
C PRO A 612 -0.80 4.59 9.33
N VAL A 613 0.25 5.25 9.82
CA VAL A 613 0.54 5.39 11.25
C VAL A 613 0.85 6.83 11.61
N LEU A 614 0.59 7.18 12.87
CA LEU A 614 0.99 8.43 13.49
C LEU A 614 2.31 8.20 14.25
N GLU A 615 3.43 8.71 13.72
CA GLU A 615 4.69 8.74 14.47
C GLU A 615 4.63 9.89 15.50
N ILE A 616 4.76 9.56 16.79
CA ILE A 616 4.69 10.49 17.92
C ILE A 616 5.88 10.29 18.86
N ASN A 617 6.40 11.39 19.41
CA ASN A 617 7.50 11.37 20.38
C ASN A 617 7.06 10.70 21.69
N MET A 618 8.00 10.03 22.36
CA MET A 618 7.73 9.33 23.64
C MET A 618 7.19 10.25 24.74
N VAL A 619 7.71 11.48 24.85
CA VAL A 619 7.29 12.46 25.86
C VAL A 619 5.87 12.94 25.56
N ASP A 620 5.59 13.32 24.31
CA ASP A 620 4.25 13.75 23.88
C ASP A 620 3.20 12.65 24.05
N ALA A 621 3.57 11.39 23.75
CA ALA A 621 2.70 10.23 23.95
C ALA A 621 2.41 9.99 25.44
N TYR A 622 3.44 10.06 26.29
CA TYR A 622 3.30 9.91 27.74
C TYR A 622 2.38 10.98 28.35
N LEU A 623 2.60 12.25 28.00
CA LEU A 623 1.77 13.38 28.46
C LEU A 623 0.29 13.25 28.05
N LYS A 624 0.02 12.51 26.96
CA LYS A 624 -1.33 12.28 26.42
C LYS A 624 -1.92 10.92 26.80
N GLY A 625 -1.22 10.09 27.58
CA GLY A 625 -1.68 8.74 27.94
C GLY A 625 -1.81 7.79 26.75
N ILE A 626 -1.07 8.02 25.66
CA ILE A 626 -1.11 7.22 24.43
C ILE A 626 -0.05 6.12 24.51
N ARG A 627 -0.46 4.87 24.25
CA ARG A 627 0.45 3.73 24.13
C ARG A 627 0.70 3.36 22.67
N ASN A 628 1.79 2.64 22.42
CA ASN A 628 2.08 2.15 21.07
C ASN A 628 0.95 1.22 20.59
N GLY A 629 0.46 1.45 19.38
CA GLY A 629 -0.67 0.71 18.80
C GLY A 629 -2.06 1.24 19.18
N ASP A 630 -2.18 2.17 20.13
CA ASP A 630 -3.46 2.81 20.46
C ASP A 630 -4.01 3.53 19.22
N VAL A 631 -5.33 3.45 19.04
CA VAL A 631 -6.03 4.23 18.03
C VAL A 631 -6.11 5.68 18.53
N THR A 632 -5.68 6.61 17.68
CA THR A 632 -5.65 8.05 17.99
C THR A 632 -6.50 8.82 17.01
N GLU A 633 -7.10 9.89 17.49
CA GLU A 633 -7.73 10.90 16.65
C GLU A 633 -6.81 12.11 16.57
N VAL A 634 -6.42 12.46 15.35
CA VAL A 634 -5.61 13.64 15.05
C VAL A 634 -6.55 14.65 14.40
N THR A 635 -6.62 15.84 14.97
CA THR A 635 -7.55 16.89 14.55
C THR A 635 -6.79 18.18 14.30
N SER A 636 -7.17 18.86 13.22
CA SER A 636 -6.75 20.20 12.85
C SER A 636 -7.99 21.08 12.65
N LYS A 637 -7.79 22.36 12.36
CA LYS A 637 -8.86 23.26 11.91
C LYS A 637 -9.54 22.81 10.61
N TYR A 638 -8.88 21.98 9.79
CA TYR A 638 -9.35 21.58 8.46
C TYR A 638 -10.09 20.25 8.45
N GLY A 639 -9.86 19.42 9.48
CA GLY A 639 -10.45 18.09 9.54
C GLY A 639 -9.78 17.20 10.57
N GLN A 640 -10.11 15.92 10.49
CA GLN A 640 -9.63 14.88 11.38
C GLN A 640 -9.24 13.64 10.59
N VAL A 641 -8.34 12.85 11.18
CA VAL A 641 -7.95 11.51 10.74
C VAL A 641 -7.83 10.62 11.97
N ARG A 642 -7.89 9.31 11.76
CA ARG A 642 -7.79 8.32 12.83
C ARG A 642 -6.80 7.23 12.45
N LEU A 643 -5.75 7.09 13.24
CA LEU A 643 -4.59 6.26 12.94
C LEU A 643 -4.04 5.61 14.21
N ARG A 644 -3.32 4.51 14.06
CA ARG A 644 -2.57 3.93 15.19
C ARG A 644 -1.33 4.75 15.50
N ALA A 645 -1.07 4.94 16.79
CA ALA A 645 0.16 5.56 17.27
C ALA A 645 1.35 4.60 17.12
N LYS A 646 2.44 5.11 16.54
CA LYS A 646 3.77 4.50 16.54
C LYS A 646 4.69 5.40 17.36
N ILE A 647 4.97 4.98 18.60
CA ILE A 647 5.82 5.76 19.49
C ILE A 647 7.27 5.62 19.05
N THR A 648 8.00 6.73 18.95
CA THR A 648 9.40 6.74 18.50
C THR A 648 10.21 7.90 19.09
N GLU A 649 11.51 7.71 19.23
CA GLU A 649 12.48 8.75 19.62
C GLU A 649 12.95 9.59 18.41
N ASN A 650 12.66 9.14 17.19
CA ASN A 650 13.21 9.74 15.98
C ASN A 650 12.50 11.03 15.57
N ILE A 651 11.33 11.34 16.14
CA ILE A 651 10.63 12.61 15.89
C ILE A 651 10.81 13.54 17.08
N ARG A 652 11.02 14.84 16.80
CA ARG A 652 11.22 15.86 17.83
C ARG A 652 9.98 16.00 18.73
N GLU A 653 10.18 16.28 20.01
CA GLU A 653 9.10 16.72 20.91
C GLU A 653 8.34 17.93 20.33
N GLY A 654 7.01 17.91 20.46
CA GLY A 654 6.11 18.91 19.89
C GLY A 654 5.82 18.72 18.41
N VAL A 655 6.41 17.72 17.75
CA VAL A 655 6.25 17.44 16.32
C VAL A 655 5.77 16.00 16.12
N VAL A 656 4.83 15.81 15.20
CA VAL A 656 4.33 14.49 14.80
C VAL A 656 4.40 14.29 13.30
N PHE A 657 4.46 13.03 12.88
CA PHE A 657 4.57 12.67 11.47
C PHE A 657 3.50 11.71 11.01
N ILE A 658 2.89 11.99 9.85
CA ILE A 658 1.97 11.08 9.17
C ILE A 658 2.36 10.97 7.67
N PRO A 659 2.53 9.76 7.12
CA PRO A 659 2.78 9.57 5.71
C PRO A 659 1.51 9.75 4.86
N MET A 660 1.62 10.39 3.70
CA MET A 660 0.45 10.83 2.91
C MET A 660 -0.13 9.82 1.92
N HIS A 661 0.39 8.59 1.87
CA HIS A 661 0.17 7.67 0.75
C HIS A 661 -1.26 7.12 0.60
N TRP A 662 -2.03 7.07 1.70
CA TRP A 662 -3.32 6.38 1.75
C TRP A 662 -4.49 7.30 1.41
N GLY A 663 -5.36 6.85 0.49
CA GLY A 663 -6.63 7.47 0.14
C GLY A 663 -7.79 7.01 1.04
N LYS A 664 -9.00 6.98 0.47
CA LYS A 664 -10.18 6.51 1.21
C LYS A 664 -10.18 4.98 1.36
N LYS A 665 -10.66 4.48 2.50
CA LYS A 665 -10.97 3.05 2.70
C LYS A 665 -12.49 2.93 2.92
N LEU A 666 -13.21 2.21 2.05
CA LEU A 666 -14.68 2.05 2.08
C LEU A 666 -15.46 3.36 2.34
N LYS A 667 -15.15 4.41 1.56
CA LYS A 667 -15.72 5.76 1.67
C LYS A 667 -15.34 6.55 2.93
N SER A 668 -14.68 5.93 3.91
CA SER A 668 -14.08 6.64 5.05
C SER A 668 -12.82 7.38 4.59
N ASP A 669 -12.76 8.67 4.90
CA ASP A 669 -11.64 9.55 4.62
C ASP A 669 -10.72 9.75 5.83
N LEU A 670 -11.02 9.09 6.94
CA LEU A 670 -10.26 9.21 8.18
C LEU A 670 -8.83 8.62 8.11
N ASN A 671 -8.45 7.93 7.03
CA ASN A 671 -7.06 7.50 6.78
C ASN A 671 -6.27 8.49 5.90
N ARG A 672 -6.93 9.52 5.35
CA ARG A 672 -6.36 10.43 4.36
C ARG A 672 -5.69 11.62 5.04
N THR A 673 -4.37 11.60 5.16
CA THR A 673 -3.56 12.62 5.87
C THR A 673 -3.87 14.05 5.45
N ASN A 674 -4.05 14.30 4.15
CA ASN A 674 -4.26 15.64 3.63
C ASN A 674 -5.64 16.25 3.97
N ASN A 675 -6.52 15.49 4.65
CA ASN A 675 -7.67 16.07 5.35
C ASN A 675 -7.28 16.99 6.52
N LEU A 676 -6.06 16.83 7.07
CA LEU A 676 -5.55 17.68 8.13
C LEU A 676 -4.88 18.94 7.61
N THR A 677 -4.40 18.94 6.37
CA THR A 677 -3.47 19.96 5.88
C THR A 677 -4.18 21.23 5.41
N SER A 678 -3.52 22.37 5.60
CA SER A 678 -4.04 23.68 5.20
C SER A 678 -4.02 23.91 3.69
N GLY A 679 -4.97 24.68 3.18
CA GLY A 679 -4.93 25.20 1.81
C GLY A 679 -4.09 26.49 1.65
N ILE A 680 -3.32 26.88 2.66
CA ILE A 680 -2.52 28.11 2.62
C ILE A 680 -1.26 27.84 1.78
N VAL A 681 -0.90 28.81 0.95
CA VAL A 681 0.21 28.71 0.01
C VAL A 681 1.22 29.83 0.20
N ASP A 682 2.46 29.60 -0.23
CA ASP A 682 3.48 30.64 -0.37
C ASP A 682 3.01 31.71 -1.36
N PRO A 683 3.10 33.01 -1.02
CA PRO A 683 2.51 34.07 -1.82
C PRO A 683 3.18 34.25 -3.19
N ILE A 684 4.43 33.79 -3.36
CA ILE A 684 5.21 33.96 -4.59
C ILE A 684 5.11 32.69 -5.45
N SER A 685 5.47 31.55 -4.89
CA SER A 685 5.53 30.26 -5.60
C SER A 685 4.18 29.55 -5.66
N LYS A 686 3.20 29.95 -4.84
CA LYS A 686 1.89 29.31 -4.69
C LYS A 686 1.97 27.85 -4.25
N GLU A 687 3.06 27.46 -3.59
CA GLU A 687 3.25 26.11 -3.06
C GLU A 687 2.59 25.98 -1.66
N PRO A 688 1.82 24.90 -1.39
CA PRO A 688 1.12 24.73 -0.11
C PRO A 688 2.00 24.25 1.04
N ASP A 689 1.56 24.55 2.27
CA ASP A 689 2.26 24.17 3.50
C ASP A 689 1.88 22.78 4.00
N PHE A 690 2.51 21.76 3.45
CA PHE A 690 2.34 20.36 3.88
C PHE A 690 3.23 19.98 5.08
N LYS A 691 4.26 20.77 5.37
CA LYS A 691 5.27 20.45 6.40
C LYS A 691 4.96 21.09 7.73
N TYR A 692 3.95 21.95 7.78
CA TYR A 692 3.47 22.60 8.97
C TYR A 692 1.95 22.59 9.04
N THR A 693 1.38 21.89 10.01
CA THR A 693 -0.03 22.07 10.38
C THR A 693 -0.20 21.91 11.88
N ALA A 694 -0.83 22.89 12.53
CA ALA A 694 -1.16 22.78 13.95
C ALA A 694 -2.22 21.70 14.15
N VAL A 695 -1.94 20.75 15.05
CA VAL A 695 -2.83 19.63 15.37
C VAL A 695 -2.95 19.38 16.87
N ARG A 696 -4.06 18.75 17.23
CA ARG A 696 -4.28 18.12 18.53
C ARG A 696 -4.41 16.62 18.31
N ILE A 697 -3.83 15.86 19.23
CA ILE A 697 -3.90 14.40 19.23
C ILE A 697 -4.54 13.99 20.54
N ASN A 698 -5.55 13.15 20.45
CA ASN A 698 -6.19 12.48 21.58
C ASN A 698 -6.22 10.98 21.31
N LYS A 699 -6.21 10.18 22.38
CA LYS A 699 -6.62 8.78 22.27
C LYS A 699 -8.06 8.74 21.75
N TYR A 700 -8.33 7.86 20.80
CA TYR A 700 -9.69 7.69 20.31
C TYR A 700 -10.50 6.94 21.38
N GLU A 701 -11.61 7.56 21.80
CA GLU A 701 -12.58 6.95 22.69
C GLU A 701 -13.88 6.74 21.92
N LYS A 702 -14.27 5.49 21.76
CA LYS A 702 -15.59 5.16 21.20
C LYS A 702 -16.66 5.33 22.28
N LYS A 703 -17.89 5.60 21.85
CA LYS A 703 -19.05 5.56 22.76
C LYS A 703 -19.27 4.11 23.21
N LYS A 704 -19.73 3.95 24.45
CA LYS A 704 -20.17 2.65 24.97
C LYS A 704 -21.33 2.14 24.11
N GLU A 705 -21.21 0.91 23.62
CA GLU A 705 -22.19 0.25 22.76
C GLU A 705 -22.63 -1.09 23.35
N LYS A 706 -23.84 -1.52 23.00
CA LYS A 706 -24.36 -2.87 23.22
C LYS A 706 -24.08 -3.74 22.00
N ILE A 707 -23.27 -4.77 22.17
CA ILE A 707 -22.88 -5.72 21.13
C ILE A 707 -23.55 -7.05 21.40
N ILE A 708 -24.39 -7.50 20.48
CA ILE A 708 -24.94 -8.85 20.50
C ILE A 708 -24.15 -9.73 19.53
N VAL A 709 -23.71 -10.89 20.00
CA VAL A 709 -23.07 -11.93 19.19
C VAL A 709 -23.99 -13.15 19.14
N ILE A 710 -24.45 -13.53 17.96
CA ILE A 710 -25.26 -14.73 17.75
C ILE A 710 -24.33 -15.88 17.34
N GLY A 711 -24.16 -16.85 18.23
CA GLY A 711 -23.28 -18.01 18.10
C GLY A 711 -22.08 -17.94 19.06
N ALA A 712 -21.69 -19.08 19.63
CA ALA A 712 -20.59 -19.20 20.59
C ALA A 712 -19.45 -20.13 20.11
N GLY A 713 -19.20 -20.12 18.79
CA GLY A 713 -18.12 -20.88 18.16
C GLY A 713 -16.74 -20.21 18.25
N ALA A 714 -15.76 -20.76 17.53
CA ALA A 714 -14.39 -20.23 17.49
C ALA A 714 -14.31 -18.76 17.05
N ALA A 715 -15.12 -18.39 16.06
CA ALA A 715 -15.30 -17.04 15.55
C ALA A 715 -15.69 -16.05 16.66
N ALA A 716 -16.80 -16.31 17.35
CA ALA A 716 -17.31 -15.47 18.43
C ALA A 716 -16.32 -15.37 19.60
N PHE A 717 -15.75 -16.50 20.03
CA PHE A 717 -14.75 -16.51 21.10
C PHE A 717 -13.56 -15.61 20.78
N ARG A 718 -13.03 -15.72 19.56
CA ARG A 718 -11.88 -14.92 19.12
C ARG A 718 -12.22 -13.45 18.97
N PHE A 719 -13.43 -13.14 18.51
CA PHE A 719 -13.90 -11.75 18.49
C PHE A 719 -13.92 -11.17 19.91
N VAL A 720 -14.58 -11.84 20.87
CA VAL A 720 -14.67 -11.37 22.25
C VAL A 720 -13.29 -11.21 22.87
N GLN A 721 -12.40 -12.20 22.70
CA GLN A 721 -11.04 -12.14 23.22
C GLN A 721 -10.27 -10.91 22.67
N ASN A 722 -10.21 -10.78 21.34
CA ASN A 722 -9.49 -9.68 20.70
C ASN A 722 -10.12 -8.32 21.03
N TYR A 723 -11.45 -8.27 21.13
CA TYR A 723 -12.16 -7.04 21.44
C TYR A 723 -11.92 -6.57 22.88
N ARG A 724 -11.86 -7.50 23.83
CA ARG A 724 -11.53 -7.19 25.24
C ARG A 724 -10.08 -6.78 25.47
N GLU A 725 -9.17 -7.04 24.53
CA GLU A 725 -7.81 -6.46 24.55
C GLU A 725 -7.83 -4.94 24.30
N HIS A 726 -8.88 -4.41 23.67
CA HIS A 726 -8.99 -3.00 23.29
C HIS A 726 -10.09 -2.24 24.03
N ASN A 727 -11.19 -2.91 24.42
CA ASN A 727 -12.34 -2.30 25.07
C ASN A 727 -12.88 -3.19 26.21
N SER A 728 -12.84 -2.66 27.43
CA SER A 728 -13.36 -3.32 28.63
C SER A 728 -14.75 -2.84 29.06
N GLU A 729 -15.35 -1.88 28.34
CA GLU A 729 -16.53 -1.14 28.81
C GLU A 729 -17.84 -1.50 28.11
N ASP A 730 -17.78 -1.91 26.83
CA ASP A 730 -18.97 -2.26 26.05
C ASP A 730 -19.68 -3.48 26.64
N GLU A 731 -21.00 -3.47 26.53
CA GLU A 731 -21.86 -4.59 26.94
C GLU A 731 -21.85 -5.62 25.82
N ILE A 732 -21.42 -6.85 26.12
CA ILE A 732 -21.39 -7.94 25.15
C ILE A 732 -22.30 -9.06 25.64
N THR A 733 -23.36 -9.33 24.87
CA THR A 733 -24.23 -10.48 25.09
C THR A 733 -23.96 -11.52 24.01
N VAL A 734 -23.65 -12.75 24.40
CA VAL A 734 -23.39 -13.86 23.47
C VAL A 734 -24.51 -14.88 23.60
N PHE A 735 -25.24 -15.12 22.50
CA PHE A 735 -26.26 -16.16 22.43
C PHE A 735 -25.67 -17.45 21.88
N SER A 736 -25.92 -18.57 22.57
CA SER A 736 -25.55 -19.89 22.10
C SER A 736 -26.78 -20.79 22.10
N SER A 737 -27.09 -21.39 20.95
CA SER A 737 -28.11 -22.44 20.88
C SER A 737 -27.66 -23.73 21.58
N GLU A 738 -26.35 -23.91 21.78
CA GLU A 738 -25.77 -25.05 22.51
C GLU A 738 -25.61 -24.69 24.00
N PRO A 739 -25.87 -25.62 24.93
CA PRO A 739 -25.62 -25.41 26.36
C PRO A 739 -24.11 -25.29 26.66
N ASP A 740 -23.29 -26.06 25.96
CA ASP A 740 -21.84 -26.00 26.02
C ASP A 740 -21.30 -24.95 25.02
N SER A 741 -20.56 -23.95 25.50
CA SER A 741 -20.04 -22.83 24.69
C SER A 741 -18.50 -22.84 24.60
N PHE A 742 -17.94 -22.17 23.59
CA PHE A 742 -16.50 -21.90 23.46
C PHE A 742 -15.56 -23.12 23.59
N TYR A 743 -15.87 -24.22 22.91
CA TYR A 743 -15.01 -25.40 22.83
C TYR A 743 -14.43 -25.62 21.43
N ASN A 744 -13.37 -26.42 21.33
CA ASN A 744 -12.73 -26.76 20.08
C ASN A 744 -13.38 -27.99 19.43
N ARG A 745 -14.42 -27.77 18.62
CA ARG A 745 -15.12 -28.85 17.91
C ARG A 745 -14.27 -29.65 16.92
N VAL A 746 -13.09 -29.16 16.52
CA VAL A 746 -12.14 -29.88 15.65
C VAL A 746 -11.45 -31.04 16.40
N LEU A 747 -11.60 -31.09 17.73
CA LEU A 747 -11.05 -32.14 18.60
C LEU A 747 -12.11 -33.16 19.07
N LEU A 748 -13.32 -33.12 18.50
CA LEU A 748 -14.38 -34.07 18.84
C LEU A 748 -14.01 -35.53 18.53
N PRO A 749 -13.31 -35.86 17.41
CA PRO A 749 -12.85 -37.23 17.17
C PRO A 749 -11.98 -37.78 18.31
N GLU A 750 -11.05 -36.97 18.82
CA GLU A 750 -10.15 -37.33 19.93
C GLU A 750 -10.86 -37.39 21.29
N TYR A 751 -12.00 -36.68 21.43
CA TYR A 751 -12.86 -36.76 22.61
C TYR A 751 -13.67 -38.07 22.67
N ILE A 752 -14.14 -38.55 21.52
CA ILE A 752 -14.92 -39.79 21.42
C ILE A 752 -14.08 -41.00 21.84
N THR A 753 -12.79 -41.01 21.50
CA THR A 753 -11.84 -42.07 21.84
C THR A 753 -11.19 -41.87 23.21
N GLU A 754 -11.67 -40.92 24.02
CA GLU A 754 -11.15 -40.58 25.35
C GLU A 754 -9.66 -40.17 25.40
N ASN A 755 -9.03 -39.94 24.24
CA ASN A 755 -7.65 -39.42 24.16
C ASN A 755 -7.55 -38.00 24.72
N LEU A 756 -8.65 -37.23 24.64
CA LEU A 756 -8.80 -35.93 25.28
C LEU A 756 -10.06 -35.90 26.14
N SER A 757 -9.97 -35.34 27.35
CA SER A 757 -11.12 -35.07 28.19
C SER A 757 -11.92 -33.86 27.68
N TRP A 758 -13.17 -33.73 28.12
CA TRP A 758 -14.01 -32.58 27.78
C TRP A 758 -13.36 -31.24 28.19
N GLU A 759 -12.71 -31.22 29.35
CA GLU A 759 -12.00 -30.05 29.87
C GLU A 759 -10.84 -29.62 28.96
N GLN A 760 -10.22 -30.55 28.23
CA GLN A 760 -9.15 -30.25 27.26
C GLN A 760 -9.69 -29.67 25.95
N LEU A 761 -10.97 -29.90 25.65
CA LEU A 761 -11.64 -29.32 24.48
C LEU A 761 -12.11 -27.87 24.73
N GLN A 762 -12.34 -27.49 25.99
CA GLN A 762 -12.77 -26.14 26.35
C GLN A 762 -11.68 -25.11 26.02
N LYS A 763 -12.02 -24.06 25.25
CA LYS A 763 -11.05 -23.01 24.87
C LYS A 763 -10.78 -22.02 26.00
N VAL A 764 -11.64 -22.01 27.00
CA VAL A 764 -11.58 -21.07 28.11
C VAL A 764 -12.06 -21.77 29.38
N LYS A 765 -11.26 -21.66 30.44
CA LYS A 765 -11.65 -22.09 31.78
C LYS A 765 -12.56 -21.06 32.41
N GLU A 766 -13.40 -21.48 33.35
CA GLU A 766 -14.42 -20.64 34.00
C GLU A 766 -13.87 -19.30 34.53
N LYS A 767 -12.76 -19.32 35.28
CA LYS A 767 -12.08 -18.10 35.78
C LYS A 767 -11.59 -17.15 34.68
N ALA A 768 -11.25 -17.67 33.50
CA ALA A 768 -10.82 -16.85 32.37
C ALA A 768 -12.03 -16.29 31.59
N LEU A 769 -13.16 -16.98 31.60
CA LEU A 769 -14.42 -16.52 31.02
C LEU A 769 -14.98 -15.32 31.81
N GLU A 770 -14.92 -15.37 33.15
CA GLU A 770 -15.30 -14.25 34.02
C GLU A 770 -14.52 -12.96 33.69
N LYS A 771 -13.23 -13.08 33.36
CA LYS A 771 -12.39 -11.93 32.96
C LYS A 771 -12.82 -11.28 31.65
N LEU A 772 -13.54 -11.98 30.78
CA LEU A 772 -14.04 -11.42 29.52
C LEU A 772 -15.26 -10.52 29.74
N ASN A 773 -15.88 -10.55 30.92
CA ASN A 773 -17.02 -9.71 31.30
C ASN A 773 -18.11 -9.69 30.20
N ILE A 774 -18.71 -10.85 29.94
CA ILE A 774 -19.77 -11.03 28.94
C ILE A 774 -21.02 -11.62 29.58
N ASP A 775 -22.19 -11.31 29.01
CA ASP A 775 -23.45 -11.96 29.33
C ASP A 775 -23.67 -13.14 28.37
N LEU A 776 -23.34 -14.35 28.81
CA LEU A 776 -23.48 -15.57 28.01
C LEU A 776 -24.86 -16.21 28.21
N LYS A 777 -25.70 -16.18 27.18
CA LYS A 777 -27.00 -16.85 27.12
C LYS A 777 -26.86 -18.23 26.49
N ALA A 778 -26.38 -19.20 27.27
CA ALA A 778 -26.19 -20.59 26.83
C ALA A 778 -27.51 -21.36 26.74
N GLY A 779 -27.68 -22.20 25.70
CA GLY A 779 -28.92 -22.92 25.42
C GLY A 779 -30.10 -22.06 24.95
N ILE A 780 -29.85 -20.79 24.61
CA ILE A 780 -30.87 -19.84 24.14
C ILE A 780 -30.53 -19.44 22.70
N SER A 781 -31.39 -19.83 21.77
CA SER A 781 -31.29 -19.44 20.37
C SER A 781 -32.02 -18.13 20.07
N VAL A 782 -31.52 -17.41 19.06
CA VAL A 782 -32.17 -16.21 18.53
C VAL A 782 -33.01 -16.62 17.33
N GLU A 783 -34.29 -16.28 17.34
CA GLU A 783 -35.26 -16.66 16.30
C GLU A 783 -35.48 -15.56 15.27
N LYS A 784 -35.35 -14.28 15.65
CA LYS A 784 -35.62 -13.15 14.74
C LYS A 784 -34.70 -11.96 14.98
N ILE A 785 -34.36 -11.25 13.90
CA ILE A 785 -33.66 -9.96 13.93
C ILE A 785 -34.62 -8.89 13.37
N ASP A 786 -34.91 -7.85 14.15
CA ASP A 786 -35.65 -6.66 13.71
C ASP A 786 -34.68 -5.49 13.49
N ARG A 787 -34.42 -5.18 12.22
CA ARG A 787 -33.47 -4.14 11.81
C ARG A 787 -34.00 -2.72 12.01
N ASN A 788 -35.32 -2.56 12.04
CA ASN A 788 -35.93 -1.24 12.16
C ASN A 788 -35.88 -0.77 13.62
N THR A 789 -36.14 -1.67 14.56
CA THR A 789 -36.05 -1.39 16.01
C THR A 789 -34.66 -1.67 16.59
N LYS A 790 -33.77 -2.32 15.84
CA LYS A 790 -32.46 -2.82 16.29
C LYS A 790 -32.57 -3.74 17.51
N GLU A 791 -33.41 -4.75 17.38
CA GLU A 791 -33.65 -5.76 18.42
C GLU A 791 -33.46 -7.17 17.86
N VAL A 792 -33.03 -8.09 18.72
CA VAL A 792 -33.14 -9.53 18.44
C VAL A 792 -34.18 -10.15 19.37
N ILE A 793 -34.90 -11.16 18.86
CA ILE A 793 -35.93 -11.89 19.62
C ILE A 793 -35.44 -13.31 19.81
N ASP A 794 -35.37 -13.76 21.06
CA ASP A 794 -34.96 -15.12 21.38
C ASP A 794 -36.10 -16.14 21.34
N GLN A 795 -35.77 -17.42 21.53
CA GLN A 795 -36.72 -18.53 21.54
C GLN A 795 -37.80 -18.43 22.64
N ASN A 796 -37.59 -17.60 23.67
CA ASN A 796 -38.54 -17.35 24.74
C ASN A 796 -39.42 -16.11 24.45
N ALA A 797 -39.30 -15.54 23.24
CA ALA A 797 -39.93 -14.29 22.81
C ALA A 797 -39.46 -13.04 23.58
N GLU A 798 -38.31 -13.10 24.25
CA GLU A 798 -37.69 -11.93 24.89
C GLU A 798 -36.97 -11.06 23.85
N ARG A 799 -37.04 -9.74 24.02
CA ARG A 799 -36.45 -8.75 23.10
C ARG A 799 -35.17 -8.18 23.69
N HIS A 800 -34.10 -8.21 22.91
CA HIS A 800 -32.78 -7.74 23.30
C HIS A 800 -32.30 -6.64 22.33
N PRO A 801 -32.19 -5.37 22.77
CA PRO A 801 -31.75 -4.28 21.90
C PRO A 801 -30.23 -4.33 21.67
N TYR A 802 -29.78 -3.92 20.49
CA TYR A 802 -28.35 -3.84 20.13
C TYR A 802 -27.99 -2.52 19.45
N ASP A 803 -26.74 -2.08 19.65
CA ASP A 803 -26.12 -1.06 18.82
C ASP A 803 -25.36 -1.69 17.65
N LYS A 804 -24.72 -2.84 17.91
CA LYS A 804 -24.01 -3.65 16.92
C LYS A 804 -24.42 -5.12 17.05
N LEU A 805 -24.65 -5.78 15.92
CA LEU A 805 -25.00 -7.19 15.86
C LEU A 805 -23.97 -7.98 15.06
N ILE A 806 -23.51 -9.08 15.63
CA ILE A 806 -22.49 -9.94 15.04
C ILE A 806 -23.08 -11.33 14.82
N LEU A 807 -23.15 -11.74 13.56
CA LEU A 807 -23.60 -13.07 13.16
C LEU A 807 -22.40 -14.00 13.09
N ALA A 808 -22.34 -14.97 14.00
CA ALA A 808 -21.31 -16.00 14.11
C ALA A 808 -21.94 -17.40 14.33
N THR A 809 -23.09 -17.63 13.68
CA THR A 809 -23.99 -18.80 13.84
C THR A 809 -23.40 -20.13 13.39
N GLY A 810 -22.20 -20.12 12.79
CA GLY A 810 -21.48 -21.30 12.36
C GLY A 810 -22.21 -22.11 11.28
N SER A 811 -21.98 -23.42 11.28
CA SER A 811 -22.59 -24.35 10.35
C SER A 811 -23.03 -25.65 11.04
N ARG A 812 -24.02 -26.30 10.43
CA ARG A 812 -24.53 -27.62 10.81
C ARG A 812 -24.01 -28.71 9.88
N ALA A 813 -24.01 -29.96 10.35
CA ALA A 813 -23.67 -31.10 9.50
C ALA A 813 -24.61 -31.17 8.29
N PHE A 814 -24.06 -31.49 7.12
CA PHE A 814 -24.86 -31.85 5.96
C PHE A 814 -25.14 -33.36 6.00
N ALA A 815 -26.42 -33.72 6.05
CA ALA A 815 -26.87 -35.10 5.93
C ALA A 815 -27.90 -35.22 4.80
N PRO A 816 -27.91 -36.32 4.03
CA PRO A 816 -28.99 -36.62 3.10
C PRO A 816 -30.35 -36.63 3.83
N LYS A 817 -31.42 -36.22 3.15
CA LYS A 817 -32.77 -36.18 3.77
C LYS A 817 -33.23 -37.57 4.25
N ASP A 818 -32.76 -38.57 3.53
CA ASP A 818 -33.03 -40.00 3.62
C ASP A 818 -32.10 -40.71 4.61
N ALA A 819 -31.19 -39.98 5.29
CA ALA A 819 -30.29 -40.54 6.30
C ALA A 819 -30.98 -40.99 7.60
N GLN A 820 -32.24 -40.57 7.83
CA GLN A 820 -33.06 -40.96 8.99
C GLN A 820 -32.34 -40.84 10.35
N LEU A 821 -31.65 -39.71 10.59
CA LEU A 821 -30.84 -39.46 11.80
C LEU A 821 -31.59 -39.58 13.15
N HIS A 822 -32.93 -39.63 13.13
CA HIS A 822 -33.74 -39.83 14.34
C HIS A 822 -33.80 -41.31 14.79
N LEU A 823 -33.38 -42.26 13.94
CA LEU A 823 -33.35 -43.67 14.27
C LEU A 823 -32.00 -44.06 14.92
N PRO A 824 -31.96 -45.05 15.84
CA PRO A 824 -30.73 -45.48 16.51
C PRO A 824 -29.61 -45.89 15.54
N GLY A 825 -28.35 -45.71 15.96
CA GLY A 825 -27.16 -46.12 15.19
C GLY A 825 -26.74 -45.17 14.05
N ARG A 826 -27.46 -44.07 13.81
CA ARG A 826 -27.20 -43.14 12.70
C ARG A 826 -26.80 -41.77 13.24
N PHE A 827 -25.58 -41.33 12.96
CA PHE A 827 -24.98 -40.15 13.60
C PHE A 827 -24.42 -39.16 12.58
N THR A 828 -24.23 -37.93 13.05
CA THR A 828 -23.32 -36.95 12.43
C THR A 828 -22.22 -36.61 13.43
N MET A 829 -21.30 -35.72 13.08
CA MET A 829 -20.25 -35.29 14.01
C MET A 829 -19.97 -33.80 13.87
N ARG A 830 -20.69 -32.96 14.61
CA ARG A 830 -20.54 -31.50 14.50
C ARG A 830 -20.51 -30.76 15.83
N ASN A 831 -21.28 -31.22 16.79
CA ASN A 831 -21.38 -30.63 18.13
C ASN A 831 -21.12 -31.70 19.20
N LYS A 832 -21.02 -31.27 20.46
CA LYS A 832 -20.78 -32.18 21.59
C LYS A 832 -21.90 -33.23 21.74
N LYS A 833 -23.17 -32.82 21.58
CA LYS A 833 -24.31 -33.75 21.66
C LYS A 833 -24.17 -34.90 20.68
N ASP A 834 -23.74 -34.62 19.44
CA ASP A 834 -23.48 -35.66 18.43
C ASP A 834 -22.42 -36.67 18.91
N ALA A 835 -21.35 -36.18 19.56
CA ALA A 835 -20.28 -37.01 20.11
C ALA A 835 -20.72 -37.83 21.32
N ASP A 836 -21.43 -37.20 22.26
CA ASP A 836 -21.97 -37.85 23.47
C ASP A 836 -22.99 -38.93 23.09
N ASP A 837 -23.91 -38.63 22.18
CA ASP A 837 -24.92 -39.58 21.69
C ASP A 837 -24.24 -40.79 21.01
N PHE A 838 -23.21 -40.54 20.19
CA PHE A 838 -22.44 -41.60 19.54
C PHE A 838 -21.70 -42.48 20.55
N LYS A 839 -20.98 -41.86 21.50
CA LYS A 839 -20.23 -42.57 22.54
C LYS A 839 -21.14 -43.43 23.41
N ALA A 840 -22.21 -42.84 23.94
CA ALA A 840 -23.18 -43.55 24.76
C ALA A 840 -23.80 -44.74 24.00
N PHE A 841 -24.12 -44.58 22.72
CA PHE A 841 -24.65 -45.67 21.90
C PHE A 841 -23.64 -46.80 21.71
N MET A 842 -22.38 -46.47 21.40
CA MET A 842 -21.32 -47.46 21.18
C MET A 842 -20.99 -48.24 22.46
N GLU A 843 -20.95 -47.57 23.62
CA GLU A 843 -20.67 -48.20 24.91
C GLU A 843 -21.82 -49.11 25.39
N THR A 844 -23.07 -48.66 25.24
CA THR A 844 -24.24 -49.39 25.73
C THR A 844 -24.63 -50.57 24.86
N THR A 845 -24.50 -50.43 23.54
CA THR A 845 -25.03 -51.44 22.60
C THR A 845 -23.96 -52.47 22.21
N HIS A 846 -22.67 -52.11 22.26
CA HIS A 846 -21.58 -52.96 21.76
C HIS A 846 -20.32 -52.79 22.64
N PRO A 847 -20.23 -53.41 23.83
CA PRO A 847 -19.18 -53.11 24.81
C PRO A 847 -17.76 -53.59 24.43
N ASP A 848 -17.61 -54.59 23.55
CA ASP A 848 -16.30 -55.07 23.09
C ASP A 848 -15.80 -54.27 21.86
N PRO A 849 -14.70 -53.50 21.97
CA PRO A 849 -14.19 -52.69 20.86
C PRO A 849 -13.81 -53.48 19.62
N GLN A 850 -13.30 -54.71 19.76
CA GLN A 850 -12.83 -55.52 18.63
C GLN A 850 -13.98 -56.06 17.76
N GLN A 851 -15.19 -56.10 18.32
CA GLN A 851 -16.41 -56.51 17.61
C GLN A 851 -17.18 -55.32 17.03
N ARG A 852 -16.74 -54.08 17.29
CA ARG A 852 -17.35 -52.88 16.70
C ARG A 852 -16.94 -52.73 15.25
N HIS A 853 -17.90 -52.34 14.42
CA HIS A 853 -17.75 -51.92 13.05
C HIS A 853 -18.55 -50.64 12.81
N VAL A 854 -17.87 -49.58 12.36
CA VAL A 854 -18.50 -48.29 12.07
C VAL A 854 -18.32 -47.97 10.59
N VAL A 855 -19.42 -47.61 9.91
CA VAL A 855 -19.39 -47.08 8.55
C VAL A 855 -19.37 -45.57 8.58
N ILE A 856 -18.36 -44.94 7.96
CA ILE A 856 -18.25 -43.50 7.83
C ILE A 856 -18.56 -43.11 6.39
N VAL A 857 -19.56 -42.27 6.18
CA VAL A 857 -19.91 -41.74 4.86
C VAL A 857 -19.15 -40.43 4.65
N GLY A 858 -18.20 -40.44 3.72
CA GLY A 858 -17.35 -39.29 3.39
C GLY A 858 -15.89 -39.45 3.86
N GLY A 859 -14.98 -39.60 2.90
CA GLY A 859 -13.52 -39.63 3.05
C GLY A 859 -12.87 -38.24 2.97
N GLY A 860 -13.48 -37.23 3.60
CA GLY A 860 -12.89 -35.91 3.84
C GLY A 860 -12.12 -35.86 5.16
N LEU A 861 -11.60 -34.68 5.57
CA LEU A 861 -10.81 -34.54 6.81
C LEU A 861 -11.50 -35.14 8.04
N LEU A 862 -12.72 -34.69 8.35
CA LEU A 862 -13.45 -35.15 9.53
C LEU A 862 -13.68 -36.66 9.51
N GLY A 863 -14.08 -37.21 8.36
CA GLY A 863 -14.34 -38.64 8.23
C GLY A 863 -13.09 -39.49 8.38
N LEU A 864 -11.96 -39.03 7.82
CA LEU A 864 -10.67 -39.72 7.95
C LEU A 864 -10.07 -39.58 9.35
N GLU A 865 -10.14 -38.40 9.99
CA GLU A 865 -9.70 -38.20 11.37
C GLU A 865 -10.52 -39.05 12.34
N LEU A 866 -11.85 -39.13 12.14
CA LEU A 866 -12.70 -40.04 12.91
C LEU A 866 -12.38 -41.51 12.64
N ALA A 867 -12.13 -41.89 11.38
CA ALA A 867 -11.74 -43.26 11.03
C ALA A 867 -10.42 -43.66 11.70
N ALA A 868 -9.43 -42.77 11.68
CA ALA A 868 -8.14 -43.00 12.32
C ALA A 868 -8.28 -43.10 13.84
N ALA A 869 -9.01 -42.18 14.48
CA ALA A 869 -9.24 -42.19 15.91
C ALA A 869 -9.93 -43.50 16.35
N LEU A 870 -11.02 -43.89 15.69
CA LEU A 870 -11.72 -45.16 16.00
C LEU A 870 -10.83 -46.39 15.77
N ARG A 871 -9.94 -46.34 14.77
CA ARG A 871 -9.03 -47.44 14.48
C ARG A 871 -7.94 -47.60 15.55
N GLU A 872 -7.48 -46.50 16.14
CA GLU A 872 -6.57 -46.53 17.29
C GLU A 872 -7.20 -47.25 18.50
N ASP A 873 -8.53 -47.15 18.66
CA ASP A 873 -9.33 -47.89 19.66
C ASP A 873 -9.75 -49.31 19.21
N GLN A 874 -9.09 -49.86 18.18
CA GLN A 874 -9.33 -51.22 17.65
C GLN A 874 -10.73 -51.46 17.04
N VAL A 875 -11.50 -50.41 16.74
CA VAL A 875 -12.78 -50.53 16.02
C VAL A 875 -12.51 -50.85 14.54
N ASN A 876 -13.31 -51.73 13.95
CA ASN A 876 -13.31 -51.91 12.50
C ASN A 876 -14.00 -50.69 11.84
N VAL A 877 -13.41 -50.16 10.78
CA VAL A 877 -13.93 -48.97 10.11
C VAL A 877 -14.00 -49.17 8.62
N THR A 878 -15.14 -48.82 8.05
CA THR A 878 -15.35 -48.73 6.60
C THR A 878 -15.69 -47.30 6.22
N VAL A 879 -14.98 -46.73 5.24
CA VAL A 879 -15.29 -45.43 4.66
C VAL A 879 -15.99 -45.63 3.32
N VAL A 880 -17.18 -45.03 3.16
CA VAL A 880 -17.89 -44.97 1.88
C VAL A 880 -17.68 -43.60 1.28
N GLN A 881 -17.00 -43.53 0.14
CA GLN A 881 -16.69 -42.29 -0.56
C GLN A 881 -17.34 -42.25 -1.93
N ARG A 882 -18.07 -41.16 -2.19
CA ARG A 882 -18.78 -40.96 -3.45
C ARG A 882 -17.85 -40.76 -4.64
N SER A 883 -16.72 -40.08 -4.46
CA SER A 883 -15.74 -39.91 -5.52
C SER A 883 -14.81 -41.11 -5.63
N SER A 884 -14.08 -41.20 -6.74
CA SER A 884 -13.03 -42.18 -6.99
C SER A 884 -11.74 -41.97 -6.18
N ARG A 885 -11.74 -41.04 -5.22
CA ARG A 885 -10.54 -40.63 -4.47
C ARG A 885 -10.87 -39.96 -3.14
N LEU A 886 -9.98 -40.05 -2.15
CA LEU A 886 -10.08 -39.41 -0.83
C LEU A 886 -9.74 -37.92 -0.90
N MET A 887 -10.36 -37.11 -0.04
CA MET A 887 -10.08 -35.66 0.06
C MET A 887 -10.05 -34.95 -1.30
N GLU A 888 -11.03 -35.24 -2.17
CA GLU A 888 -11.01 -34.85 -3.59
C GLU A 888 -10.98 -33.34 -3.83
N ARG A 889 -11.36 -32.55 -2.82
CA ARG A 889 -11.32 -31.09 -2.85
C ARG A 889 -10.05 -30.49 -2.25
N GLN A 890 -9.24 -31.28 -1.55
CA GLN A 890 -8.06 -30.84 -0.81
C GLN A 890 -6.75 -31.45 -1.34
N LEU A 891 -6.82 -32.59 -2.02
CA LEU A 891 -5.67 -33.28 -2.59
C LEU A 891 -5.82 -33.44 -4.11
N ASP A 892 -4.68 -33.56 -4.78
CA ASP A 892 -4.64 -33.98 -6.18
C ASP A 892 -4.66 -35.51 -6.30
N ILE A 893 -4.58 -36.03 -7.52
CA ILE A 893 -4.69 -37.48 -7.76
C ILE A 893 -3.54 -38.23 -7.08
N THR A 894 -2.31 -37.72 -7.20
CA THR A 894 -1.11 -38.38 -6.68
C THR A 894 -1.10 -38.43 -5.15
N SER A 895 -1.32 -37.29 -4.48
CA SER A 895 -1.33 -37.26 -3.01
C SER A 895 -2.54 -38.00 -2.42
N SER A 896 -3.69 -37.98 -3.10
CA SER A 896 -4.86 -38.76 -2.68
C SER A 896 -4.61 -40.27 -2.76
N LYS A 897 -3.91 -40.75 -3.80
CA LYS A 897 -3.55 -42.17 -3.92
C LYS A 897 -2.55 -42.61 -2.85
N LEU A 898 -1.54 -41.80 -2.57
CA LEU A 898 -0.60 -42.08 -1.47
C LEU A 898 -1.32 -42.12 -0.11
N LEU A 899 -2.33 -41.26 0.07
CA LEU A 899 -3.17 -41.29 1.27
C LEU A 899 -4.03 -42.55 1.33
N GLU A 900 -4.61 -42.99 0.20
CA GLU A 900 -5.35 -44.25 0.11
C GLU A 900 -4.50 -45.45 0.54
N GLU A 901 -3.26 -45.54 0.05
CA GLU A 901 -2.31 -46.59 0.43
C GLU A 901 -2.05 -46.59 1.96
N ASP A 902 -1.86 -45.41 2.58
CA ASP A 902 -1.68 -45.30 4.02
C ASP A 902 -2.95 -45.67 4.81
N VAL A 903 -4.13 -45.26 4.34
CA VAL A 903 -5.43 -45.61 4.96
C VAL A 903 -5.66 -47.12 4.92
N HIS A 904 -5.33 -47.79 3.81
CA HIS A 904 -5.42 -49.24 3.70
C HIS A 904 -4.40 -49.96 4.61
N GLU A 905 -3.16 -49.47 4.73
CA GLU A 905 -2.15 -50.01 5.64
C GLU A 905 -2.58 -49.96 7.12
N ARG A 906 -3.43 -49.00 7.49
CA ARG A 906 -4.04 -48.90 8.83
C ARG A 906 -5.20 -49.88 9.06
N GLY A 907 -5.61 -50.61 8.03
CA GLY A 907 -6.73 -51.55 8.07
C GLY A 907 -8.10 -50.88 8.01
N ILE A 908 -8.20 -49.67 7.48
CA ILE A 908 -9.47 -48.99 7.20
C ILE A 908 -9.92 -49.39 5.79
N GLN A 909 -11.11 -49.96 5.64
CA GLN A 909 -11.64 -50.33 4.32
C GLN A 909 -12.25 -49.10 3.64
N VAL A 910 -12.02 -48.92 2.34
CA VAL A 910 -12.60 -47.79 1.59
C VAL A 910 -13.38 -48.31 0.37
N TYR A 911 -14.61 -47.81 0.21
CA TYR A 911 -15.44 -48.05 -0.98
C TYR A 911 -15.63 -46.75 -1.74
N PHE A 912 -14.88 -46.61 -2.84
CA PHE A 912 -15.00 -45.49 -3.77
C PHE A 912 -16.18 -45.63 -4.74
N ASP A 913 -16.51 -44.53 -5.41
CA ASP A 913 -17.57 -44.44 -6.43
C ASP A 913 -18.90 -45.03 -5.94
N ASN A 914 -19.16 -44.90 -4.64
CA ASN A 914 -20.33 -45.47 -3.99
C ASN A 914 -21.00 -44.46 -3.07
N GLU A 915 -22.30 -44.65 -2.92
CA GLU A 915 -23.12 -43.88 -1.99
C GLU A 915 -23.98 -44.86 -1.20
N VAL A 916 -24.30 -44.48 0.04
CA VAL A 916 -25.30 -45.19 0.82
C VAL A 916 -26.67 -44.97 0.18
N SER A 917 -27.39 -46.05 -0.06
CA SER A 917 -28.74 -46.05 -0.63
C SER A 917 -29.79 -46.16 0.46
N THR A 918 -29.70 -47.17 1.33
CA THR A 918 -30.64 -47.42 2.42
C THR A 918 -29.92 -47.95 3.65
N VAL A 919 -30.47 -47.65 4.83
CA VAL A 919 -29.97 -48.14 6.12
C VAL A 919 -31.15 -48.71 6.91
N PHE A 920 -31.16 -50.01 7.14
CA PHE A 920 -32.20 -50.71 7.91
C PHE A 920 -31.63 -51.31 9.20
N ASN A 921 -32.45 -51.47 10.22
CA ASN A 921 -32.06 -52.23 11.42
C ASN A 921 -32.30 -53.71 11.15
N THR A 922 -31.39 -54.57 11.57
CA THR A 922 -31.63 -56.03 11.56
C THR A 922 -32.49 -56.42 12.76
N GLU A 923 -33.47 -57.30 12.55
CA GLU A 923 -34.49 -57.64 13.57
C GLU A 923 -33.92 -58.38 14.80
N ASP A 924 -32.74 -59.01 14.69
CA ASP A 924 -32.22 -59.93 15.72
C ASP A 924 -30.82 -59.61 16.30
N SER A 925 -30.04 -58.68 15.74
CA SER A 925 -28.61 -58.52 16.12
C SER A 925 -28.18 -57.14 16.65
N GLY A 926 -29.04 -56.12 16.55
CA GLY A 926 -28.65 -54.73 16.88
C GLY A 926 -27.67 -54.10 15.88
N GLU A 927 -27.38 -54.76 14.76
CA GLU A 927 -26.57 -54.26 13.65
C GLU A 927 -27.44 -53.54 12.60
N LEU A 928 -26.84 -52.57 11.92
CA LEU A 928 -27.38 -51.87 10.76
C LEU A 928 -27.01 -52.61 9.48
N ASN A 929 -28.00 -52.85 8.63
CA ASN A 929 -27.81 -53.29 7.26
C ASN A 929 -27.76 -52.06 6.34
N ILE A 930 -26.56 -51.75 5.85
CA ILE A 930 -26.27 -50.56 5.02
C ILE A 930 -26.09 -51.02 3.58
N THR A 931 -27.07 -50.72 2.73
CA THR A 931 -27.02 -51.04 1.30
C THR A 931 -26.44 -49.86 0.54
N LEU A 932 -25.41 -50.12 -0.27
CA LEU A 932 -24.81 -49.13 -1.15
C LEU A 932 -25.47 -49.15 -2.54
N LYS A 933 -25.38 -48.06 -3.30
CA LYS A 933 -25.93 -47.96 -4.66
C LYS A 933 -25.36 -48.99 -5.64
N SER A 934 -24.17 -49.51 -5.37
CA SER A 934 -23.59 -50.63 -6.12
C SER A 934 -24.30 -51.99 -5.90
N GLY A 935 -25.25 -52.07 -4.98
CA GLY A 935 -25.90 -53.32 -4.55
C GLY A 935 -25.15 -54.07 -3.46
N ARG A 936 -23.98 -53.58 -3.04
CA ARG A 936 -23.22 -54.15 -1.93
C ARG A 936 -23.91 -53.85 -0.59
N ILE A 937 -23.94 -54.85 0.29
CA ILE A 937 -24.52 -54.74 1.63
C ILE A 937 -23.38 -54.81 2.65
N LEU A 938 -23.36 -53.87 3.59
CA LEU A 938 -22.43 -53.81 4.72
C LEU A 938 -23.22 -53.95 6.03
N ASN A 939 -22.77 -54.81 6.94
CA ASN A 939 -23.31 -54.88 8.30
C ASN A 939 -22.39 -54.11 9.24
N ALA A 940 -22.94 -53.19 10.04
CA ALA A 940 -22.16 -52.36 10.96
C ALA A 940 -22.99 -51.95 12.18
N ASN A 941 -22.34 -51.64 13.29
CA ASN A 941 -23.00 -51.23 14.53
C ASN A 941 -23.51 -49.79 14.45
N ALA A 942 -22.80 -48.91 13.74
CA ALA A 942 -23.17 -47.51 13.57
C ALA A 942 -22.76 -46.97 12.20
N ILE A 943 -23.45 -45.92 11.77
CA ILE A 943 -23.11 -45.13 10.58
C ILE A 943 -22.95 -43.65 10.94
N VAL A 944 -21.87 -43.02 10.49
CA VAL A 944 -21.59 -41.59 10.71
C VAL A 944 -21.53 -40.85 9.38
N TYR A 945 -22.36 -39.84 9.20
CA TYR A 945 -22.36 -38.99 8.00
C TYR A 945 -21.41 -37.79 8.17
N ALA A 946 -20.26 -37.83 7.48
CA ALA A 946 -19.20 -36.83 7.49
C ALA A 946 -18.98 -36.18 6.11
N ILE A 947 -20.07 -35.90 5.38
CA ILE A 947 -20.05 -35.45 3.97
C ILE A 947 -20.05 -33.92 3.76
N GLY A 948 -19.75 -33.15 4.80
CA GLY A 948 -19.62 -31.69 4.76
C GLY A 948 -20.58 -30.94 5.68
N THR A 949 -20.63 -29.62 5.55
CA THR A 949 -21.44 -28.73 6.41
C THR A 949 -22.27 -27.75 5.59
N ARG A 950 -23.29 -27.18 6.22
CA ARG A 950 -24.14 -26.11 5.67
C ARG A 950 -24.14 -24.90 6.60
N PRO A 951 -23.80 -23.69 6.13
CA PRO A 951 -23.79 -22.50 6.97
C PRO A 951 -25.20 -22.12 7.44
N ASN A 952 -25.30 -21.67 8.69
CA ASN A 952 -26.56 -21.29 9.34
C ASN A 952 -26.89 -19.82 9.03
N ILE A 953 -27.48 -19.54 7.86
CA ILE A 953 -27.74 -18.17 7.36
C ILE A 953 -29.23 -17.82 7.26
N GLU A 954 -30.10 -18.72 7.73
CA GLU A 954 -31.56 -18.57 7.66
C GLU A 954 -32.02 -17.27 8.32
N ILE A 955 -31.57 -17.00 9.56
CA ILE A 955 -31.91 -15.78 10.30
C ILE A 955 -31.47 -14.49 9.58
N ALA A 956 -30.33 -14.52 8.88
CA ALA A 956 -29.84 -13.36 8.12
C ALA A 956 -30.71 -13.11 6.88
N LYS A 957 -31.11 -14.18 6.19
CA LYS A 957 -32.00 -14.11 5.02
C LYS A 957 -33.37 -13.56 5.40
N GLU A 958 -33.94 -14.06 6.49
CA GLU A 958 -35.24 -13.61 7.00
C GLU A 958 -35.21 -12.15 7.46
N ALA A 959 -34.06 -11.68 7.97
CA ALA A 959 -33.81 -10.27 8.28
C ALA A 959 -33.58 -9.38 7.04
N GLY A 960 -33.61 -9.93 5.82
CA GLY A 960 -33.36 -9.18 4.58
C GLY A 960 -31.91 -8.72 4.42
N ILE A 961 -30.95 -9.41 5.03
CA ILE A 961 -29.51 -9.20 4.79
C ILE A 961 -29.12 -9.93 3.50
N VAL A 962 -28.30 -9.28 2.66
CA VAL A 962 -27.87 -9.86 1.38
C VAL A 962 -27.01 -11.11 1.61
N CYS A 963 -27.49 -12.25 1.10
CA CYS A 963 -26.83 -13.55 1.24
C CYS A 963 -26.64 -14.23 -0.12
N GLY A 964 -25.53 -14.97 -0.26
CA GLY A 964 -25.28 -15.93 -1.33
C GLY A 964 -25.26 -17.36 -0.77
N ARG A 965 -24.09 -17.99 -0.85
CA ARG A 965 -23.78 -19.24 -0.11
C ARG A 965 -23.57 -18.97 1.39
N GLY A 966 -23.13 -17.77 1.73
CA GLY A 966 -23.06 -17.21 3.08
C GLY A 966 -23.67 -15.81 3.15
N VAL A 967 -23.42 -15.10 4.25
CA VAL A 967 -23.77 -13.68 4.42
C VAL A 967 -22.71 -12.84 3.73
N LYS A 968 -23.10 -12.01 2.75
CA LYS A 968 -22.14 -11.20 1.99
C LYS A 968 -21.58 -10.09 2.86
N ILE A 969 -20.25 -9.95 2.87
CA ILE A 969 -19.53 -8.97 3.68
C ILE A 969 -18.53 -8.12 2.87
N ASN A 970 -18.24 -6.92 3.37
CA ASN A 970 -17.13 -6.09 2.91
C ASN A 970 -15.81 -6.41 3.66
N GLN A 971 -14.74 -5.65 3.41
CA GLN A 971 -13.43 -5.89 4.05
C GLN A 971 -13.37 -5.52 5.54
N HIS A 972 -14.39 -4.89 6.11
CA HIS A 972 -14.55 -4.69 7.57
C HIS A 972 -15.56 -5.69 8.17
N LEU A 973 -15.92 -6.74 7.43
CA LEU A 973 -16.87 -7.79 7.84
C LEU A 973 -18.31 -7.25 8.01
N GLN A 974 -18.60 -6.04 7.51
CA GLN A 974 -19.95 -5.46 7.52
C GLN A 974 -20.80 -6.07 6.43
N THR A 975 -22.08 -6.28 6.74
CA THR A 975 -23.08 -6.82 5.80
C THR A 975 -23.70 -5.69 4.95
N SER A 976 -24.82 -5.98 4.28
CA SER A 976 -25.65 -4.95 3.62
C SER A 976 -26.29 -3.95 4.61
N ASP A 977 -26.23 -4.23 5.91
CA ASP A 977 -26.60 -3.32 6.98
C ASP A 977 -25.33 -2.81 7.69
N ALA A 978 -25.26 -1.50 7.97
CA ALA A 978 -24.06 -0.87 8.51
C ALA A 978 -23.75 -1.27 9.96
N ASP A 979 -24.76 -1.73 10.70
CA ASP A 979 -24.67 -2.11 12.12
C ASP A 979 -24.69 -3.64 12.33
N ILE A 980 -24.78 -4.43 11.25
CA ILE A 980 -24.75 -5.89 11.29
C ILE A 980 -23.51 -6.42 10.58
N PHE A 981 -22.81 -7.32 11.25
CA PHE A 981 -21.55 -7.92 10.82
C PHE A 981 -21.70 -9.44 10.74
N ALA A 982 -20.88 -10.10 9.93
CA ALA A 982 -20.83 -11.55 9.88
C ALA A 982 -19.39 -12.05 9.85
N LEU A 983 -19.08 -13.08 10.64
CA LEU A 983 -17.76 -13.71 10.67
C LEU A 983 -17.84 -15.23 10.92
N GLY A 984 -16.72 -15.89 10.73
CA GLY A 984 -16.61 -17.34 10.73
C GLY A 984 -17.11 -17.95 9.42
N GLU A 985 -17.58 -19.19 9.52
CA GLU A 985 -17.95 -20.02 8.36
C GLU A 985 -19.14 -19.48 7.57
N ILE A 986 -19.91 -18.54 8.12
CA ILE A 986 -21.05 -17.92 7.43
C ILE A 986 -20.65 -16.73 6.56
N ALA A 987 -19.45 -16.15 6.76
CA ALA A 987 -19.04 -14.95 6.06
C ALA A 987 -18.61 -15.26 4.63
N GLU A 988 -19.25 -14.58 3.67
CA GLU A 988 -18.94 -14.64 2.25
C GLU A 988 -18.23 -13.36 1.81
N TYR A 989 -16.93 -13.45 1.51
CA TYR A 989 -16.12 -12.34 1.03
C TYR A 989 -15.68 -12.58 -0.41
N LYS A 990 -16.03 -11.66 -1.32
CA LYS A 990 -15.77 -11.78 -2.77
C LYS A 990 -16.18 -13.15 -3.33
N ASP A 991 -17.41 -13.56 -3.00
CA ASP A 991 -18.04 -14.84 -3.37
C ASP A 991 -17.31 -16.12 -2.90
N LYS A 992 -16.33 -15.97 -1.99
CA LYS A 992 -15.60 -17.06 -1.33
C LYS A 992 -16.01 -17.23 0.13
N MET A 993 -16.01 -18.47 0.58
CA MET A 993 -16.31 -18.89 1.95
C MET A 993 -15.07 -19.50 2.58
N PHE A 994 -14.78 -19.18 3.84
CA PHE A 994 -13.59 -19.66 4.53
C PHE A 994 -13.96 -20.46 5.79
N GLY A 995 -14.20 -21.76 5.58
CA GLY A 995 -14.64 -22.68 6.62
C GLY A 995 -13.54 -23.22 7.54
N ILE A 996 -12.61 -22.37 7.99
CA ILE A 996 -11.43 -22.79 8.78
C ILE A 996 -11.21 -21.87 9.99
N THR A 997 -10.61 -22.42 11.05
CA THR A 997 -10.37 -21.69 12.31
C THR A 997 -9.47 -20.47 12.15
N SER A 998 -8.43 -20.56 11.32
CA SER A 998 -7.54 -19.42 11.05
C SER A 998 -8.26 -18.24 10.40
N ALA A 999 -9.16 -18.51 9.46
CA ALA A 999 -9.97 -17.47 8.82
C ALA A 999 -10.91 -16.81 9.83
N ALA A 1000 -11.53 -17.61 10.72
CA ALA A 1000 -12.34 -17.07 11.80
C ALA A 1000 -11.53 -16.16 12.74
N GLU A 1001 -10.26 -16.51 13.03
CA GLU A 1001 -9.35 -15.68 13.83
C GLU A 1001 -9.00 -14.35 13.13
N GLU A 1002 -8.65 -14.41 11.84
CA GLU A 1002 -8.34 -13.22 11.04
C GLU A 1002 -9.54 -12.28 10.94
N GLN A 1003 -10.71 -12.82 10.62
CA GLN A 1003 -11.96 -12.05 10.54
C GLN A 1003 -12.32 -11.43 11.89
N ALA A 1004 -12.18 -12.18 12.98
CA ALA A 1004 -12.40 -11.69 14.34
C ALA A 1004 -11.44 -10.56 14.72
N ALA A 1005 -10.15 -10.69 14.39
CA ALA A 1005 -9.15 -9.65 14.66
C ALA A 1005 -9.44 -8.36 13.88
N VAL A 1006 -9.76 -8.47 12.59
CA VAL A 1006 -10.12 -7.31 11.76
C VAL A 1006 -11.38 -6.63 12.29
N LEU A 1007 -12.43 -7.40 12.60
CA LEU A 1007 -13.68 -6.83 13.11
C LEU A 1007 -13.48 -6.18 14.50
N ALA A 1008 -12.75 -6.83 15.41
CA ALA A 1008 -12.47 -6.28 16.73
C ALA A 1008 -11.72 -4.94 16.63
N ASN A 1009 -10.68 -4.87 15.78
CA ASN A 1009 -9.95 -3.64 15.51
C ASN A 1009 -10.85 -2.54 14.92
N PHE A 1010 -11.66 -2.89 13.93
CA PHE A 1010 -12.58 -1.95 13.29
C PHE A 1010 -13.60 -1.37 14.27
N LEU A 1011 -14.24 -2.22 15.09
CA LEU A 1011 -15.19 -1.78 16.11
C LEU A 1011 -14.53 -1.01 17.26
N ALA A 1012 -13.26 -1.28 17.56
CA ALA A 1012 -12.44 -0.48 18.48
C ALA A 1012 -12.03 0.88 17.88
N GLY A 1013 -12.34 1.13 16.60
CA GLY A 1013 -12.12 2.39 15.92
C GLY A 1013 -11.00 2.38 14.88
N ASP A 1014 -10.24 1.31 14.75
CA ASP A 1014 -9.19 1.19 13.73
C ASP A 1014 -9.77 0.89 12.35
N ILE A 1015 -10.12 1.95 11.65
CA ILE A 1015 -10.58 1.97 10.26
C ILE A 1015 -9.53 1.51 9.24
N SER A 1016 -8.26 1.38 9.63
CA SER A 1016 -7.20 0.94 8.72
C SER A 1016 -7.20 -0.58 8.56
N SER A 1017 -7.69 -1.29 9.59
CA SER A 1017 -7.80 -2.75 9.61
C SER A 1017 -8.75 -3.27 8.53
N SER A 1018 -8.27 -4.17 7.67
CA SER A 1018 -9.05 -4.69 6.55
C SER A 1018 -8.78 -6.17 6.28
N TYR A 1019 -9.84 -6.89 5.94
CA TYR A 1019 -9.84 -8.29 5.59
C TYR A 1019 -9.68 -8.46 4.07
N ASN A 1020 -8.68 -9.24 3.67
CA ASN A 1020 -8.32 -9.44 2.26
C ASN A 1020 -8.70 -10.84 1.73
N GLY A 1021 -9.44 -11.62 2.54
CA GLY A 1021 -9.64 -13.06 2.33
C GLY A 1021 -8.53 -13.87 3.01
N SER A 1022 -8.87 -15.08 3.45
CA SER A 1022 -7.91 -16.00 4.09
C SER A 1022 -7.39 -17.03 3.10
N VAL A 1023 -6.26 -17.65 3.41
CA VAL A 1023 -5.77 -18.79 2.62
C VAL A 1023 -6.41 -20.07 3.14
N LEU A 1024 -7.07 -20.80 2.23
CA LEU A 1024 -7.59 -22.12 2.55
C LEU A 1024 -6.42 -23.06 2.78
N MET A 1025 -6.50 -23.82 3.88
CA MET A 1025 -5.49 -24.81 4.20
C MET A 1025 -6.13 -25.99 4.91
N ASN A 1026 -5.52 -27.15 4.72
CA ASN A 1026 -5.95 -28.40 5.32
C ASN A 1026 -4.73 -29.14 5.81
N ILE A 1027 -4.80 -29.67 7.03
CA ILE A 1027 -3.76 -30.50 7.64
C ILE A 1027 -4.49 -31.74 8.15
N LEU A 1028 -4.13 -32.91 7.65
CA LEU A 1028 -4.66 -34.18 8.13
C LEU A 1028 -3.86 -34.61 9.36
N LYS A 1029 -4.54 -34.91 10.47
CA LYS A 1029 -3.90 -35.35 11.71
C LYS A 1029 -3.79 -36.87 11.80
N PHE A 1030 -2.84 -37.46 11.08
CA PHE A 1030 -2.53 -38.88 11.22
C PHE A 1030 -1.24 -39.07 12.01
N SER A 1031 -1.24 -40.04 12.93
CA SER A 1031 -0.01 -40.50 13.59
C SER A 1031 0.97 -41.03 12.52
N ASN A 1032 2.16 -40.45 12.42
CA ASN A 1032 3.23 -40.83 11.47
C ASN A 1032 2.94 -40.60 9.96
N LEU A 1033 1.94 -39.80 9.59
CA LEU A 1033 1.75 -39.34 8.21
C LEU A 1033 1.51 -37.83 8.18
N ASP A 1034 2.46 -37.10 7.62
CA ASP A 1034 2.32 -35.65 7.40
C ASP A 1034 1.68 -35.40 6.05
N VAL A 1035 0.45 -34.86 6.04
CA VAL A 1035 -0.25 -34.40 4.82
C VAL A 1035 -0.83 -33.02 5.07
N CYS A 1036 -0.49 -32.07 4.20
CA CYS A 1036 -1.16 -30.79 4.16
C CYS A 1036 -1.29 -30.22 2.74
N SER A 1037 -2.31 -29.39 2.57
CA SER A 1037 -2.56 -28.61 1.36
C SER A 1037 -2.79 -27.16 1.76
N VAL A 1038 -2.32 -26.20 0.97
CA VAL A 1038 -2.51 -24.77 1.20
C VAL A 1038 -2.75 -24.06 -0.13
N GLY A 1039 -3.70 -23.13 -0.16
CA GLY A 1039 -4.07 -22.40 -1.37
C GLY A 1039 -4.77 -23.27 -2.41
N ASP A 1040 -4.52 -22.99 -3.69
CA ASP A 1040 -5.05 -23.76 -4.80
C ASP A 1040 -4.34 -25.12 -4.90
N ILE A 1041 -5.06 -26.17 -5.29
CA ILE A 1041 -4.52 -27.54 -5.39
C ILE A 1041 -4.54 -28.09 -6.82
N GLN A 1042 -5.24 -27.38 -7.70
CA GLN A 1042 -5.41 -27.72 -9.10
C GLN A 1042 -5.14 -26.50 -9.98
N ILE A 1043 -4.62 -26.76 -11.16
CA ILE A 1043 -4.38 -25.76 -12.19
C ILE A 1043 -5.63 -25.74 -13.11
N PRO A 1044 -6.20 -24.56 -13.42
CA PRO A 1044 -7.26 -24.45 -14.41
C PRO A 1044 -6.84 -25.03 -15.77
N GLN A 1045 -7.75 -25.73 -16.46
CA GLN A 1045 -7.46 -26.27 -17.78
C GLN A 1045 -7.18 -25.15 -18.78
N ASN A 1046 -6.12 -25.31 -19.59
CA ASN A 1046 -5.69 -24.37 -20.64
C ASN A 1046 -5.33 -22.96 -20.15
N ASP A 1047 -4.83 -22.83 -18.91
CA ASP A 1047 -4.32 -21.56 -18.38
C ASP A 1047 -2.80 -21.61 -18.22
N ASP A 1048 -2.08 -21.12 -19.24
CA ASP A 1048 -0.61 -21.08 -19.29
C ASP A 1048 0.01 -20.09 -18.29
N SER A 1049 -0.81 -19.33 -17.54
CA SER A 1049 -0.32 -18.47 -16.45
C SER A 1049 0.10 -19.26 -15.21
N TYR A 1050 -0.40 -20.50 -15.08
CA TYR A 1050 -0.10 -21.40 -13.98
C TYR A 1050 1.04 -22.35 -14.31
N GLU A 1051 1.78 -22.72 -13.28
CA GLU A 1051 2.89 -23.64 -13.36
C GLU A 1051 2.83 -24.63 -12.21
N GLU A 1052 3.29 -25.84 -12.49
CA GLU A 1052 3.44 -26.89 -11.50
C GLU A 1052 4.92 -27.21 -11.31
N ILE A 1053 5.36 -27.23 -10.05
CA ILE A 1053 6.72 -27.62 -9.68
C ILE A 1053 6.58 -28.79 -8.69
N VAL A 1054 7.05 -29.98 -9.09
CA VAL A 1054 6.81 -31.24 -8.37
C VAL A 1054 8.12 -31.93 -7.98
N PHE A 1055 8.17 -32.43 -6.75
CA PHE A 1055 9.15 -33.40 -6.27
C PHE A 1055 8.42 -34.62 -5.70
N LEU A 1056 8.87 -35.82 -6.07
CA LEU A 1056 8.19 -37.09 -5.76
C LEU A 1056 9.19 -38.20 -5.45
N ASP A 1057 9.05 -38.84 -4.29
CA ASP A 1057 9.68 -40.12 -3.90
C ASP A 1057 8.59 -41.05 -3.33
N LEU A 1058 8.04 -41.90 -4.21
CA LEU A 1058 6.94 -42.81 -3.88
C LEU A 1058 7.31 -43.80 -2.77
N LYS A 1059 8.54 -44.31 -2.73
CA LYS A 1059 8.94 -45.32 -1.73
C LYS A 1059 9.00 -44.74 -0.32
N LYS A 1060 9.32 -43.45 -0.20
CA LYS A 1060 9.33 -42.73 1.08
C LYS A 1060 7.99 -42.04 1.37
N LYS A 1061 6.96 -42.24 0.53
CA LYS A 1061 5.69 -41.50 0.57
C LYS A 1061 5.90 -39.98 0.63
N TYR A 1062 6.94 -39.48 -0.05
CA TYR A 1062 7.28 -38.06 -0.07
C TYR A 1062 6.74 -37.45 -1.36
N TYR A 1063 5.87 -36.44 -1.24
CA TYR A 1063 5.33 -35.71 -2.37
C TYR A 1063 5.22 -34.23 -2.04
N LYS A 1064 5.79 -33.40 -2.89
CA LYS A 1064 5.78 -31.96 -2.78
C LYS A 1064 5.39 -31.36 -4.11
N LYS A 1065 4.31 -30.59 -4.12
CA LYS A 1065 3.83 -29.87 -5.29
C LYS A 1065 3.63 -28.41 -4.93
N CYS A 1066 4.18 -27.52 -5.75
CA CYS A 1066 3.96 -26.09 -5.69
C CYS A 1066 3.26 -25.64 -6.97
N ILE A 1067 2.22 -24.84 -6.83
CA ILE A 1067 1.50 -24.20 -7.93
C ILE A 1067 1.86 -22.72 -7.91
N VAL A 1068 2.45 -22.25 -9.01
CA VAL A 1068 2.91 -20.88 -9.16
C VAL A 1068 2.08 -20.20 -10.26
N GLN A 1069 1.60 -18.99 -10.01
CA GLN A 1069 0.92 -18.16 -11.00
C GLN A 1069 1.53 -16.77 -11.00
N HIS A 1070 2.01 -16.28 -12.14
CA HIS A 1070 2.62 -14.94 -12.25
C HIS A 1070 3.74 -14.66 -11.22
N ASP A 1071 4.61 -15.65 -10.97
CA ASP A 1071 5.65 -15.60 -9.93
C ASP A 1071 5.15 -15.53 -8.47
N LEU A 1072 3.85 -15.78 -8.25
CA LEU A 1072 3.26 -15.95 -6.93
C LEU A 1072 3.07 -17.44 -6.65
N LEU A 1073 3.50 -17.91 -5.47
CA LEU A 1073 3.02 -19.20 -4.99
C LEU A 1073 1.52 -19.03 -4.66
N VAL A 1074 0.67 -19.76 -5.37
CA VAL A 1074 -0.80 -19.72 -5.16
C VAL A 1074 -1.33 -20.99 -4.50
N GLY A 1075 -0.51 -22.03 -4.47
CA GLY A 1075 -0.92 -23.35 -4.01
C GLY A 1075 0.25 -24.26 -3.67
N ALA A 1076 0.08 -25.15 -2.70
CA ALA A 1076 1.01 -26.24 -2.44
C ALA A 1076 0.35 -27.46 -1.79
N ILE A 1077 0.91 -28.65 -2.07
CA ILE A 1077 0.61 -29.91 -1.39
C ILE A 1077 1.93 -30.47 -0.85
N LEU A 1078 1.97 -30.78 0.44
CA LEU A 1078 3.12 -31.39 1.11
C LEU A 1078 2.70 -32.70 1.76
N MET A 1079 3.44 -33.77 1.45
CA MET A 1079 3.21 -35.11 1.98
C MET A 1079 4.53 -35.79 2.34
N GLY A 1080 4.58 -36.42 3.51
CA GLY A 1080 5.78 -37.03 4.08
C GLY A 1080 6.71 -36.05 4.80
N ASP A 1081 6.62 -34.76 4.49
CA ASP A 1081 7.31 -33.66 5.18
C ASP A 1081 6.53 -32.35 4.97
N LYS A 1082 6.21 -31.67 6.07
CA LYS A 1082 5.46 -30.40 6.06
C LYS A 1082 6.23 -29.21 6.65
N ASN A 1083 7.55 -29.31 6.81
CA ASN A 1083 8.38 -28.29 7.47
C ASN A 1083 8.24 -26.88 6.85
N GLU A 1084 8.05 -26.80 5.53
CA GLU A 1084 7.93 -25.55 4.78
C GLU A 1084 6.48 -25.01 4.72
N PHE A 1085 5.52 -25.69 5.34
CA PHE A 1085 4.11 -25.29 5.31
C PHE A 1085 3.89 -23.84 5.75
N ALA A 1086 4.52 -23.43 6.85
CA ALA A 1086 4.37 -22.08 7.38
C ALA A 1086 4.95 -21.02 6.43
N GLU A 1087 6.08 -21.30 5.78
CA GLU A 1087 6.67 -20.42 4.76
C GLU A 1087 5.76 -20.31 3.54
N PHE A 1088 5.29 -21.45 3.00
CA PHE A 1088 4.43 -21.47 1.82
C PHE A 1088 3.10 -20.78 2.09
N LYS A 1089 2.51 -21.01 3.26
CA LYS A 1089 1.34 -20.26 3.72
C LYS A 1089 1.61 -18.76 3.75
N GLY A 1090 2.74 -18.32 4.32
CA GLY A 1090 3.11 -16.90 4.34
C GLY A 1090 3.30 -16.30 2.94
N LEU A 1091 3.89 -17.05 2.00
CA LEU A 1091 4.03 -16.62 0.60
C LEU A 1091 2.67 -16.47 -0.10
N ILE A 1092 1.77 -17.45 0.06
CA ILE A 1092 0.44 -17.45 -0.52
C ILE A 1092 -0.45 -16.35 0.11
N GLU A 1093 -0.42 -16.23 1.45
CA GLU A 1093 -1.21 -15.23 2.21
C GLU A 1093 -0.77 -13.81 1.86
N GLY A 1094 0.54 -13.56 1.85
CA GLY A 1094 1.10 -12.27 1.51
C GLY A 1094 1.00 -11.94 0.02
N LYS A 1095 0.67 -12.92 -0.84
CA LYS A 1095 0.83 -12.84 -2.30
C LYS A 1095 2.22 -12.35 -2.67
N MET A 1096 3.23 -12.90 -2.00
CA MET A 1096 4.61 -12.46 -2.12
C MET A 1096 5.21 -13.01 -3.40
N GLU A 1097 5.81 -12.11 -4.18
CA GLU A 1097 6.55 -12.49 -5.38
C GLU A 1097 7.77 -13.34 -5.01
N LEU A 1098 7.93 -14.48 -5.69
CA LEU A 1098 8.95 -15.49 -5.40
C LEU A 1098 10.35 -14.97 -5.75
N ALA A 1099 10.52 -14.37 -6.94
CA ALA A 1099 11.82 -14.03 -7.51
C ALA A 1099 12.81 -15.20 -7.36
N ASP A 1100 14.02 -14.95 -6.85
CA ASP A 1100 15.06 -15.98 -6.65
C ASP A 1100 14.62 -17.14 -5.73
N LYS A 1101 13.61 -16.95 -4.87
CA LYS A 1101 13.10 -18.06 -4.02
C LYS A 1101 12.52 -19.20 -4.83
N ARG A 1102 12.10 -18.93 -6.06
CA ARG A 1102 11.58 -19.94 -6.97
C ARG A 1102 12.55 -21.11 -7.16
N GLU A 1103 13.85 -20.82 -7.28
CA GLU A 1103 14.92 -21.80 -7.53
C GLU A 1103 15.19 -22.76 -6.35
N VAL A 1104 14.64 -22.44 -5.16
CA VAL A 1104 14.84 -23.22 -3.95
C VAL A 1104 13.54 -23.83 -3.41
N LEU A 1105 12.39 -23.64 -4.06
CA LEU A 1105 11.10 -24.19 -3.61
C LEU A 1105 11.12 -25.72 -3.40
N LEU A 1106 11.96 -26.46 -4.12
CA LEU A 1106 12.09 -27.91 -3.98
C LEU A 1106 13.29 -28.35 -3.13
N ARG A 1107 14.17 -27.43 -2.72
CA ARG A 1107 15.29 -27.75 -1.84
C ARG A 1107 14.76 -27.75 -0.41
N GLY A 1108 14.60 -28.94 0.18
CA GLY A 1108 14.09 -29.08 1.55
C GLY A 1108 14.87 -28.18 2.52
N SER A 1109 14.14 -27.47 3.38
CA SER A 1109 14.74 -26.73 4.49
C SER A 1109 15.48 -27.70 5.41
N GLY A 1110 16.69 -27.34 5.88
CA GLY A 1110 17.45 -28.16 6.83
C GLY A 1110 16.60 -28.58 8.05
N GLY A 1111 16.87 -29.78 8.59
CA GLY A 1111 15.98 -30.51 9.50
C GLY A 1111 15.38 -29.72 10.68
N SER A 1112 14.15 -30.09 11.06
CA SER A 1112 13.41 -29.48 12.16
C SER A 1112 14.12 -29.64 13.50
N LYS A 1113 13.99 -28.62 14.38
CA LYS A 1113 14.47 -28.72 15.76
C LYS A 1113 13.66 -29.82 16.49
N PRO A 1114 14.30 -30.68 17.29
CA PRO A 1114 13.59 -31.72 18.04
C PRO A 1114 12.60 -31.10 19.04
N VAL A 1115 11.45 -31.76 19.20
CA VAL A 1115 10.41 -31.40 20.17
C VAL A 1115 10.99 -31.49 21.58
N LYS A 1116 10.94 -30.38 22.35
CA LYS A 1116 11.35 -30.34 23.76
C LYS A 1116 10.12 -30.16 24.65
N GLY A 1117 9.96 -31.03 25.65
CA GLY A 1117 8.83 -30.97 26.59
C GLY A 1117 7.52 -31.48 25.98
N LYS A 1118 6.38 -31.09 26.58
CA LYS A 1118 5.04 -31.53 26.15
C LYS A 1118 4.72 -30.91 24.79
N LEU A 1119 4.18 -31.69 23.86
CA LEU A 1119 3.76 -31.20 22.54
C LEU A 1119 2.66 -30.12 22.70
N VAL A 1120 2.92 -28.94 22.13
CA VAL A 1120 1.98 -27.80 22.10
C VAL A 1120 1.41 -27.61 20.70
N CYS A 1121 2.24 -27.76 19.65
CA CYS A 1121 1.81 -27.61 18.26
C CYS A 1121 2.09 -28.88 17.45
N SER A 1122 1.04 -29.62 17.09
CA SER A 1122 1.14 -30.80 16.21
C SER A 1122 1.39 -30.44 14.74
N CYS A 1123 1.00 -29.23 14.31
CA CYS A 1123 1.24 -28.76 12.94
C CYS A 1123 2.71 -28.50 12.66
N SER A 1124 3.47 -28.05 13.65
CA SER A 1124 4.87 -27.64 13.50
C SER A 1124 5.82 -28.47 14.35
N GLN A 1125 5.32 -29.50 15.03
CA GLN A 1125 6.08 -30.33 15.97
C GLN A 1125 6.86 -29.47 16.99
N VAL A 1126 6.14 -28.66 17.76
CA VAL A 1126 6.73 -27.75 18.76
C VAL A 1126 6.24 -28.12 20.15
N GLY A 1127 7.16 -28.31 21.09
CA GLY A 1127 6.85 -28.57 22.50
C GLY A 1127 7.02 -27.33 23.40
N THR A 1128 6.55 -27.44 24.64
CA THR A 1128 6.63 -26.36 25.66
C THR A 1128 8.05 -25.85 25.84
N GLY A 1129 9.04 -26.75 25.90
CA GLY A 1129 10.44 -26.40 26.09
C GLY A 1129 11.04 -25.63 24.90
N ASN A 1130 10.54 -25.83 23.68
CA ASN A 1130 10.96 -25.03 22.53
C ASN A 1130 10.45 -23.58 22.64
N ILE A 1131 9.24 -23.40 23.17
CA ILE A 1131 8.61 -22.08 23.36
C ILE A 1131 9.29 -21.32 24.50
N GLU A 1132 9.53 -21.99 25.63
CA GLU A 1132 10.23 -21.41 26.79
C GLU A 1132 11.66 -20.98 26.43
N GLU A 1133 12.36 -21.76 25.61
CA GLU A 1133 13.69 -21.41 25.08
C GLU A 1133 13.66 -20.13 24.23
N ALA A 1134 12.65 -19.96 23.38
CA ALA A 1134 12.49 -18.73 22.60
C ALA A 1134 12.16 -17.50 23.48
N ILE A 1135 11.29 -17.67 24.47
CA ILE A 1135 10.93 -16.62 25.44
C ILE A 1135 12.16 -16.18 26.26
N SER A 1136 12.90 -17.14 26.79
CA SER A 1136 14.13 -16.88 27.56
C SER A 1136 15.25 -16.26 26.71
N GLY A 1137 15.25 -16.53 25.40
CA GLY A 1137 16.09 -15.86 24.40
C GLY A 1137 15.72 -14.40 24.10
N GLY A 1138 14.73 -13.84 24.78
CA GLY A 1138 14.37 -12.41 24.69
C GLY A 1138 13.09 -12.12 23.91
N CYS A 1139 12.39 -13.12 23.37
CA CYS A 1139 11.14 -12.92 22.66
C CYS A 1139 10.00 -12.53 23.63
N ARG A 1140 9.45 -11.31 23.47
CA ARG A 1140 8.38 -10.77 24.35
C ARG A 1140 7.06 -10.51 23.63
N ASP A 1141 7.05 -10.60 22.30
CA ASP A 1141 5.89 -10.45 21.45
C ASP A 1141 5.33 -11.81 21.01
N PHE A 1142 4.00 -11.93 20.93
CA PHE A 1142 3.34 -13.18 20.54
C PHE A 1142 3.58 -13.55 19.08
N THR A 1143 3.56 -12.57 18.19
CA THR A 1143 3.74 -12.79 16.76
C THR A 1143 5.18 -13.20 16.47
N GLU A 1144 6.14 -12.52 17.09
CA GLU A 1144 7.56 -12.88 17.04
C GLU A 1144 7.79 -14.31 17.55
N LEU A 1145 7.14 -14.69 18.65
CA LEU A 1145 7.26 -16.04 19.23
C LEU A 1145 6.74 -17.12 18.28
N CYS A 1146 5.59 -16.88 17.66
CA CYS A 1146 5.03 -17.78 16.65
C CYS A 1146 5.96 -17.90 15.44
N ASN A 1147 6.55 -16.80 14.98
CA ASN A 1147 7.49 -16.78 13.85
C ASN A 1147 8.79 -17.53 14.16
N GLN A 1148 9.32 -17.39 15.38
CA GLN A 1148 10.57 -18.02 15.78
C GLN A 1148 10.43 -19.53 16.04
N THR A 1149 9.30 -19.95 16.61
CA THR A 1149 9.07 -21.35 17.00
C THR A 1149 8.33 -22.15 15.93
N GLY A 1150 7.59 -21.49 15.04
CA GLY A 1150 6.64 -22.11 14.12
C GLY A 1150 5.30 -22.49 14.77
N ALA A 1151 5.17 -22.43 16.10
CA ALA A 1151 3.93 -22.75 16.78
C ALA A 1151 2.86 -21.69 16.47
N GLY A 1152 1.65 -22.14 16.09
CA GLY A 1152 0.53 -21.26 15.79
C GLY A 1152 0.49 -20.71 14.37
N LEU A 1153 1.52 -20.96 13.55
CA LEU A 1153 1.52 -20.60 12.11
C LEU A 1153 0.73 -21.60 11.24
N GLY A 1154 0.48 -22.80 11.78
CA GLY A 1154 -0.30 -23.87 11.14
C GLY A 1154 -1.82 -23.64 11.17
N CYS A 1155 -2.57 -24.61 11.71
CA CYS A 1155 -4.03 -24.50 11.86
C CYS A 1155 -4.49 -23.48 12.92
N GLY A 1156 -3.56 -22.94 13.72
CA GLY A 1156 -3.83 -21.94 14.77
C GLY A 1156 -4.39 -22.48 16.08
N SER A 1157 -4.68 -23.79 16.20
CA SER A 1157 -5.29 -24.38 17.40
C SER A 1157 -4.49 -24.15 18.69
N CYS A 1158 -3.16 -24.21 18.62
CA CYS A 1158 -2.26 -24.08 19.77
C CYS A 1158 -1.98 -22.63 20.20
N LYS A 1159 -2.45 -21.62 19.45
CA LYS A 1159 -2.12 -20.20 19.74
C LYS A 1159 -2.53 -19.75 21.14
N SER A 1160 -3.64 -20.27 21.66
CA SER A 1160 -4.13 -19.93 23.00
C SER A 1160 -3.13 -20.37 24.08
N GLU A 1161 -2.63 -21.60 23.97
CA GLU A 1161 -1.63 -22.16 24.88
C GLU A 1161 -0.28 -21.45 24.73
N VAL A 1162 0.12 -21.11 23.50
CA VAL A 1162 1.34 -20.29 23.24
C VAL A 1162 1.24 -18.91 23.92
N ARG A 1163 0.07 -18.24 23.84
CA ARG A 1163 -0.15 -16.96 24.53
C ARG A 1163 -0.09 -17.12 26.04
N GLU A 1164 -0.69 -18.17 26.57
CA GLU A 1164 -0.68 -18.44 28.02
C GLU A 1164 0.74 -18.65 28.53
N LEU A 1165 1.56 -19.43 27.81
CA LEU A 1165 2.99 -19.60 28.12
C LEU A 1165 3.75 -18.27 28.09
N LEU A 1166 3.50 -17.42 27.08
CA LEU A 1166 4.11 -16.09 27.00
C LEU A 1166 3.65 -15.18 28.15
N HIS A 1167 2.37 -15.18 28.50
CA HIS A 1167 1.82 -14.38 29.61
C HIS A 1167 2.34 -14.83 30.97
N ASN A 1168 2.39 -16.14 31.22
CA ASN A 1168 2.90 -16.69 32.46
C ASN A 1168 4.39 -16.35 32.67
N SER A 1169 5.16 -16.25 31.58
CA SER A 1169 6.56 -15.77 31.65
C SER A 1169 6.69 -14.28 31.99
N LYS A 1170 5.70 -13.44 31.64
CA LYS A 1170 5.66 -12.00 31.98
C LYS A 1170 5.29 -11.77 33.44
N ALA A 1171 4.67 -12.73 34.12
CA ALA A 1171 4.35 -12.65 35.55
C ALA A 1171 5.55 -13.02 36.46
N LEU A 1172 6.65 -13.52 35.88
CA LEU A 1172 7.87 -13.95 36.58
C LEU A 1172 9.04 -12.95 36.43
N VAL A 1173 8.80 -11.76 35.86
CA VAL A 1173 9.81 -10.68 35.66
C VAL A 1173 9.36 -9.39 36.33
#